data_AF-A0AA96Q6Y2-F1
#
_entry.id   AF-A0AA96Q6Y2-F1
#
_cell.length_a   1.000
_cell.length_b   1.000
_cell.length_c   1.000
_cell.angle_alpha   90.00
_cell.angle_beta   90.00
_cell.angle_gamma   90.00
#
_symmetry.space_group_name_H-M   'P 1'
#
loop_
_entity.id
_entity.type
_entity.pdbx_description
1 polymer ?
#
loop_
_entity_poly.entity_id
_entity_poly.type
_entity_poly.pdbx_seq_one_letter_code
_entity_poly.pdbx_strand_id
1 'polypeptide(L)'
;MNENYSEELLDVQHLGGKCAVRAMRAHIPPRSAYEKWTYVNESSRFLKKHEQKICFLVMLYDPNGLTSEKEILGKYRNGKVKKCASLREEFTIVDVTGADYVIFLDAERQGLAADALAELADVLQKTGADMVYSDEDEWDTEEGCRKNPFFKPDWSPDTFASFFYTGNLAAYRMDVAREVQTDGDFAPDGESFDACHYRFARAFVKKAGKIEHIPEVLCHINGGYTYVEERGLEERKPEHEEVSDWKTENLPLGTLDKDGKGEKISIIIPSKDHAQILEQCLESLYKYDREYVKIETEMIVVDNGSCAEARQKLKQLSVRYHFQYLYRPMDFNFSAMCNLGAEVATGKYLLFLNDDIEALESGWLQKMKALAEKPHVGAVGAKLYYPGGRKLQHLGVVNLAIGPGHCFLEQEDEGDLYYGRNRYNYNYLAVTAACLMVRKEVFAQVGGFDESLRVAYNDVDFCFSVYEAGYDNVLCNEAVLCHHESLSRGSDENGEKKERLLAEADYLYKKHPALDQRDPFYSPNLTPYLGRFEWNLDDYGSREEHLSDLSSSEVKEFRWDICQEWLDPGLVLQIDQVYKENGKVCIAGWAYLKEQDNFAYIRRILLRDAQGKCWWVGTRSRYRGYLKEQFPEVKGMDMLAFSCVFDKAALPGGRR
;
A
#
# COMPACT_ATOMS: atom_id res chain seq x y z
N MET A 1 27.48 45.10 11.06
CA MET A 1 28.86 45.14 11.58
C MET A 1 29.30 43.69 11.68
N ASN A 2 29.90 43.13 10.63
CA ASN A 2 31.36 43.02 10.39
C ASN A 2 32.04 42.27 11.55
N GLU A 3 32.89 41.26 11.40
CA GLU A 3 33.66 40.71 10.27
C GLU A 3 34.37 39.42 10.78
N ASN A 4 34.82 38.58 9.84
CA ASN A 4 35.94 37.62 9.92
C ASN A 4 35.77 36.24 10.60
N TYR A 5 35.92 35.23 9.72
CA TYR A 5 36.33 33.86 10.02
C TYR A 5 37.82 33.80 10.37
N SER A 6 38.19 32.90 11.29
CA SER A 6 39.46 32.18 11.25
C SER A 6 39.23 30.76 11.78
N GLU A 7 39.49 29.76 10.92
CA GLU A 7 39.54 28.34 11.28
C GLU A 7 40.78 28.04 12.13
N GLU A 8 40.62 27.33 13.24
CA GLU A 8 41.62 26.34 13.69
C GLU A 8 40.88 25.12 14.25
N LEU A 9 41.16 23.95 13.66
CA LEU A 9 40.80 22.63 14.18
C LEU A 9 41.38 22.44 15.58
N LEU A 10 40.67 21.75 16.49
CA LEU A 10 41.19 20.60 17.25
C LEU A 10 40.16 20.02 18.23
N ASP A 11 39.84 18.76 17.95
CA ASP A 11 39.49 17.62 18.82
C ASP A 11 38.18 17.57 19.63
N VAL A 12 37.45 16.48 19.41
CA VAL A 12 36.20 16.13 20.09
C VAL A 12 36.53 15.22 21.28
N GLN A 13 36.65 15.82 22.47
CA GLN A 13 36.52 15.05 23.72
C GLN A 13 35.48 15.68 24.64
N HIS A 14 34.48 14.85 24.96
CA HIS A 14 33.50 14.99 26.04
C HIS A 14 32.47 16.13 25.90
N LEU A 15 31.27 15.77 25.43
CA LEU A 15 30.07 16.56 25.72
C LEU A 15 29.86 16.51 27.25
N GLY A 16 30.08 17.63 27.93
CA GLY A 16 29.72 17.78 29.34
C GLY A 16 28.20 17.75 29.49
N GLY A 17 27.67 16.62 29.97
CA GLY A 17 26.25 16.28 29.92
C GLY A 17 25.35 17.15 30.81
N LYS A 18 24.66 18.12 30.19
CA LYS A 18 23.48 18.78 30.75
C LYS A 18 22.38 18.88 29.68
N CYS A 19 21.16 18.48 30.03
CA CYS A 19 19.97 18.64 29.20
C CYS A 19 18.81 19.21 30.03
N ALA A 20 17.87 19.90 29.36
CA ALA A 20 16.63 20.40 29.94
C ALA A 20 15.45 20.11 29.00
N VAL A 21 14.25 19.89 29.52
CA VAL A 21 13.03 19.75 28.70
C VAL A 21 12.26 21.06 28.76
N ARG A 22 11.78 21.55 27.61
CA ARG A 22 10.99 22.79 27.51
C ARG A 22 9.65 22.51 26.82
N ALA A 23 8.58 23.10 27.35
CA ALA A 23 7.22 22.98 26.83
C ALA A 23 6.85 24.22 26.00
N MET A 24 6.41 24.05 24.76
CA MET A 24 5.94 25.15 23.90
C MET A 24 4.47 24.96 23.55
N ARG A 25 3.63 25.97 23.81
CA ARG A 25 2.18 25.87 23.59
C ARG A 25 1.86 25.79 22.09
N ALA A 26 1.21 24.72 21.66
CA ALA A 26 0.65 24.59 20.31
C ALA A 26 -0.81 25.06 20.32
N HIS A 27 -1.19 25.88 19.35
CA HIS A 27 -2.59 26.28 19.20
C HIS A 27 -3.35 25.18 18.44
N ILE A 28 -4.39 24.64 19.11
CA ILE A 28 -5.46 23.74 18.66
C ILE A 28 -5.25 22.26 19.09
N PRO A 29 -6.07 21.73 20.04
CA PRO A 29 -6.05 20.31 20.42
C PRO A 29 -6.79 19.43 19.39
N PRO A 30 -6.34 18.19 19.15
CA PRO A 30 -6.97 17.26 18.21
C PRO A 30 -8.34 16.75 18.75
N ARG A 31 -9.35 16.72 17.88
CA ARG A 31 -10.75 16.42 18.18
C ARG A 31 -11.15 14.98 17.86
N SER A 32 -10.49 14.31 16.90
CA SER A 32 -10.77 12.91 16.50
C SER A 32 -9.63 11.93 16.85
N ALA A 33 -9.89 10.60 16.79
CA ALA A 33 -8.85 9.58 16.98
C ALA A 33 -7.77 9.63 15.88
N TYR A 34 -8.18 9.92 14.65
CA TYR A 34 -7.28 10.10 13.53
C TYR A 34 -6.50 11.42 13.59
N GLU A 35 -7.10 12.52 14.08
CA GLU A 35 -6.34 13.75 14.37
C GLU A 35 -5.29 13.57 15.45
N LYS A 36 -5.53 12.67 16.41
CA LYS A 36 -4.50 12.29 17.39
C LYS A 36 -3.37 11.50 16.74
N TRP A 37 -3.69 10.58 15.84
CA TRP A 37 -2.71 9.82 15.04
C TRP A 37 -1.85 10.75 14.17
N THR A 38 -2.47 11.67 13.41
CA THR A 38 -1.76 12.66 12.58
C THR A 38 -0.91 13.59 13.42
N TYR A 39 -1.43 14.14 14.53
CA TYR A 39 -0.65 14.99 15.42
C TYR A 39 0.62 14.29 15.93
N VAL A 40 0.58 12.99 16.23
CA VAL A 40 1.74 12.21 16.70
C VAL A 40 2.73 11.91 15.56
N ASN A 41 2.24 11.52 14.38
CA ASN A 41 3.10 11.17 13.26
C ASN A 41 3.72 12.40 12.57
N GLU A 42 2.95 13.47 12.39
CA GLU A 42 3.37 14.69 11.70
C GLU A 42 4.21 15.62 12.58
N SER A 43 4.04 15.59 13.92
CA SER A 43 4.86 16.41 14.83
C SER A 43 6.35 15.99 14.89
N SER A 44 6.69 14.85 14.28
CA SER A 44 8.06 14.36 14.12
C SER A 44 8.74 14.85 12.83
N ARG A 45 8.03 15.58 11.97
CA ARG A 45 8.56 16.13 10.72
C ARG A 45 9.62 17.20 11.01
N PHE A 46 10.88 16.84 10.81
CA PHE A 46 11.94 17.82 10.72
C PHE A 46 11.80 18.50 9.36
N LEU A 47 11.56 19.82 9.36
CA LEU A 47 11.75 20.64 8.16
C LEU A 47 13.21 20.47 7.70
N LYS A 48 13.45 19.54 6.77
CA LYS A 48 14.74 19.39 6.12
C LYS A 48 14.97 20.65 5.31
N LYS A 49 15.95 21.46 5.72
CA LYS A 49 16.44 22.57 4.90
C LYS A 49 17.32 22.02 3.79
N HIS A 50 16.71 21.34 2.81
CA HIS A 50 17.36 21.13 1.53
C HIS A 50 17.23 22.40 0.67
N GLU A 51 18.27 22.70 -0.09
CA GLU A 51 18.22 23.71 -1.14
C GLU A 51 17.35 23.14 -2.27
N GLN A 52 16.06 23.45 -2.22
CA GLN A 52 15.08 22.93 -3.17
C GLN A 52 15.16 23.69 -4.49
N LYS A 53 15.41 22.95 -5.58
CA LYS A 53 15.60 23.50 -6.94
C LYS A 53 14.37 23.32 -7.84
N ILE A 54 13.40 22.51 -7.42
CA ILE A 54 12.19 22.20 -8.18
C ILE A 54 11.21 23.38 -8.16
N CYS A 55 10.67 23.69 -9.33
CA CYS A 55 9.72 24.77 -9.53
C CYS A 55 8.37 24.23 -10.00
N PHE A 56 7.32 24.45 -9.22
CA PHE A 56 5.97 24.04 -9.58
C PHE A 56 5.19 25.16 -10.27
N LEU A 57 4.44 24.79 -11.31
CA LEU A 57 3.25 25.49 -11.79
C LEU A 57 2.04 24.89 -11.07
N VAL A 58 1.27 25.71 -10.37
CA VAL A 58 0.01 25.26 -9.75
C VAL A 58 -1.15 25.76 -10.61
N MET A 59 -1.93 24.81 -11.13
CA MET A 59 -3.15 25.04 -11.91
C MET A 59 -4.35 24.86 -10.98
N LEU A 60 -5.02 25.96 -10.63
CA LEU A 60 -6.16 25.93 -9.72
C LEU A 60 -7.47 26.03 -10.48
N TYR A 61 -8.33 25.04 -10.27
CA TYR A 61 -9.72 25.06 -10.66
C TYR A 61 -10.52 25.87 -9.64
N ASP A 62 -11.12 26.97 -10.09
CA ASP A 62 -11.97 27.88 -9.30
C ASP A 62 -13.13 28.35 -10.21
N PRO A 63 -14.17 27.52 -10.37
CA PRO A 63 -15.26 27.79 -11.31
C PRO A 63 -16.09 29.01 -10.89
N ASN A 64 -16.11 29.34 -9.60
CA ASN A 64 -16.87 30.46 -9.06
C ASN A 64 -16.05 31.76 -8.99
N GLY A 65 -14.75 31.72 -9.33
CA GLY A 65 -13.84 32.87 -9.30
C GLY A 65 -13.72 33.51 -7.91
N LEU A 66 -13.91 32.70 -6.86
CA LEU A 66 -14.01 33.16 -5.47
C LEU A 66 -12.65 33.49 -4.87
N THR A 67 -11.55 32.99 -5.44
CA THR A 67 -10.21 33.16 -4.88
C THR A 67 -9.35 34.02 -5.79
N SER A 68 -8.84 35.13 -5.27
CA SER A 68 -7.89 35.96 -6.03
C SER A 68 -6.54 35.26 -6.20
N GLU A 69 -5.82 35.50 -7.31
CA GLU A 69 -4.45 35.00 -7.52
C GLU A 69 -3.52 35.33 -6.34
N LYS A 70 -3.76 36.47 -5.67
CA LYS A 70 -3.01 36.89 -4.48
C LYS A 70 -3.33 36.06 -3.24
N GLU A 71 -4.57 35.65 -3.03
CA GLU A 71 -4.98 34.78 -1.92
C GLU A 71 -4.53 33.34 -2.15
N ILE A 72 -4.65 32.87 -3.39
CA ILE A 72 -4.08 31.61 -3.88
C ILE A 72 -2.58 31.56 -3.59
N LEU A 73 -1.85 32.56 -4.07
CA LEU A 73 -0.41 32.66 -3.82
C LEU A 73 -0.16 32.83 -2.32
N GLY A 74 -1.01 33.53 -1.57
CA GLY A 74 -0.89 33.67 -0.11
C GLY A 74 -1.05 32.34 0.66
N LYS A 75 -1.99 31.48 0.25
CA LYS A 75 -2.26 30.17 0.86
C LYS A 75 -1.10 29.19 0.68
N TYR A 76 -0.47 29.19 -0.50
CA TYR A 76 0.56 28.20 -0.86
C TYR A 76 1.99 28.78 -0.98
N ARG A 77 2.20 30.08 -0.71
CA ARG A 77 3.54 30.70 -0.69
C ARG A 77 4.28 30.36 0.59
N ASN A 78 4.98 29.24 0.55
CA ASN A 78 6.25 29.07 1.26
C ASN A 78 7.46 29.47 0.39
N GLY A 79 7.28 30.46 -0.52
CA GLY A 79 8.36 31.03 -1.35
C GLY A 79 8.81 30.19 -2.56
N LYS A 80 8.11 29.08 -2.87
CA LYS A 80 8.55 28.06 -3.85
C LYS A 80 7.60 27.85 -5.03
N VAL A 81 6.39 28.39 -4.97
CA VAL A 81 5.46 28.47 -6.11
C VAL A 81 5.88 29.65 -6.97
N LYS A 82 6.43 29.39 -8.18
CA LYS A 82 6.88 30.46 -9.07
C LYS A 82 5.74 31.15 -9.80
N LYS A 83 4.67 30.43 -10.12
CA LYS A 83 3.49 30.98 -10.79
C LYS A 83 2.26 30.14 -10.48
N CYS A 84 1.12 30.81 -10.41
CA CYS A 84 -0.18 30.17 -10.35
C CYS A 84 -1.00 30.58 -11.57
N ALA A 85 -1.81 29.67 -12.10
CA ALA A 85 -2.80 29.99 -13.12
C ALA A 85 -4.16 29.44 -12.69
N SER A 86 -5.23 30.12 -13.11
CA SER A 86 -6.61 29.72 -12.85
C SER A 86 -7.16 28.99 -14.08
N LEU A 87 -7.69 27.79 -13.87
CA LEU A 87 -8.52 27.04 -14.81
C LEU A 87 -9.95 27.54 -14.60
N ARG A 88 -10.48 28.33 -15.55
CA ARG A 88 -11.85 28.87 -15.48
C ARG A 88 -12.81 28.20 -16.47
N GLU A 89 -12.34 27.81 -17.66
CA GLU A 89 -13.20 27.34 -18.75
C GLU A 89 -12.63 26.12 -19.49
N GLU A 90 -11.31 26.00 -19.65
CA GLU A 90 -10.64 24.88 -20.34
C GLU A 90 -9.54 24.24 -19.46
N PHE A 91 -9.41 22.91 -19.45
CA PHE A 91 -8.31 22.19 -18.79
C PHE A 91 -7.02 22.28 -19.64
N THR A 92 -6.45 23.49 -19.71
CA THR A 92 -5.28 23.79 -20.55
C THR A 92 -4.12 24.26 -19.67
N ILE A 93 -2.97 23.59 -19.76
CA ILE A 93 -1.71 24.05 -19.16
C ILE A 93 -1.25 25.28 -19.92
N VAL A 94 -1.31 26.43 -19.25
CA VAL A 94 -0.77 27.69 -19.78
C VAL A 94 0.75 27.57 -19.78
N ASP A 95 1.40 27.85 -20.92
CA ASP A 95 2.86 27.71 -21.00
C ASP A 95 3.54 28.76 -20.11
N VAL A 96 4.19 28.28 -19.06
CA VAL A 96 4.95 29.09 -18.12
C VAL A 96 6.40 28.70 -18.22
N THR A 97 7.23 29.63 -18.69
CA THR A 97 8.67 29.46 -18.71
C THR A 97 9.23 29.28 -17.29
N GLY A 98 10.06 28.25 -17.09
CA GLY A 98 10.79 28.02 -15.84
C GLY A 98 10.07 27.21 -14.75
N ALA A 99 8.96 26.54 -15.07
CA ALA A 99 8.37 25.49 -14.24
C ALA A 99 8.86 24.10 -14.68
N ASP A 100 9.25 23.28 -13.72
CA ASP A 100 9.75 21.92 -13.91
C ASP A 100 8.60 20.89 -13.84
N TYR A 101 7.57 21.19 -13.04
CA TYR A 101 6.41 20.32 -12.80
C TYR A 101 5.11 21.13 -12.77
N VAL A 102 3.98 20.48 -13.08
CA VAL A 102 2.63 21.01 -12.94
C VAL A 102 1.84 20.23 -11.89
N ILE A 103 1.04 20.93 -11.08
CA ILE A 103 0.11 20.36 -10.09
C ILE A 103 -1.28 20.92 -10.41
N PHE A 104 -2.29 20.07 -10.43
CA PHE A 104 -3.69 20.47 -10.57
C PHE A 104 -4.36 20.43 -9.20
N LEU A 105 -5.09 21.48 -8.84
CA LEU A 105 -5.79 21.57 -7.57
C LEU A 105 -7.21 22.13 -7.74
N ASP A 106 -8.16 21.59 -7.01
CA ASP A 106 -9.49 22.17 -6.83
C ASP A 106 -9.46 23.14 -5.63
N ALA A 107 -9.65 24.43 -5.89
CA ALA A 107 -9.50 25.48 -4.87
C ALA A 107 -10.57 25.42 -3.76
N GLU A 108 -11.72 24.80 -4.03
CA GLU A 108 -12.82 24.67 -3.07
C GLU A 108 -12.71 23.36 -2.28
N ARG A 109 -12.22 22.31 -2.95
CA ARG A 109 -12.17 20.96 -2.35
C ARG A 109 -10.85 20.60 -1.71
N GLN A 110 -9.71 21.14 -2.14
CA GLN A 110 -8.40 20.64 -1.70
C GLN A 110 -7.62 21.64 -0.85
N GLY A 111 -7.27 21.21 0.36
CA GLY A 111 -6.27 21.81 1.23
C GLY A 111 -4.95 21.03 1.17
N LEU A 112 -3.82 21.71 1.31
CA LEU A 112 -2.50 21.06 1.36
C LEU A 112 -1.90 21.15 2.76
N ALA A 113 -1.15 20.12 3.14
CA ALA A 113 -0.27 20.19 4.29
C ALA A 113 0.78 21.31 4.11
N ALA A 114 1.22 21.92 5.21
CA ALA A 114 2.10 23.09 5.17
C ALA A 114 3.44 22.85 4.44
N ASP A 115 3.91 21.60 4.44
CA ASP A 115 5.14 21.13 3.81
C ASP A 115 4.92 20.30 2.53
N ALA A 116 3.67 20.13 2.06
CA ALA A 116 3.33 19.28 0.92
C ALA A 116 4.23 19.52 -0.32
N LEU A 117 4.34 20.77 -0.77
CA LEU A 117 5.17 21.12 -1.93
C LEU A 117 6.68 20.89 -1.67
N ALA A 118 7.11 21.01 -0.42
CA ALA A 118 8.50 20.77 -0.05
C ALA A 118 8.83 19.27 -0.08
N GLU A 119 7.92 18.41 0.37
CA GLU A 119 8.07 16.95 0.32
C GLU A 119 8.02 16.44 -1.13
N LEU A 120 7.08 16.92 -1.94
CA LEU A 120 7.04 16.65 -3.38
C LEU A 120 8.38 17.02 -4.04
N ALA A 121 8.91 18.22 -3.76
CA ALA A 121 10.18 18.65 -4.33
C ALA A 121 11.37 17.79 -3.88
N ASP A 122 11.42 17.35 -2.62
CA ASP A 122 12.52 16.50 -2.12
C ASP A 122 12.53 15.15 -2.85
N VAL A 123 11.36 14.53 -2.98
CA VAL A 123 11.22 13.26 -3.71
C VAL A 123 11.56 13.44 -5.18
N LEU A 124 10.97 14.41 -5.87
CA LEU A 124 11.24 14.69 -7.28
C LEU A 124 12.72 14.95 -7.55
N GLN A 125 13.38 15.75 -6.72
CA GLN A 125 14.80 16.06 -6.85
C GLN A 125 15.70 14.83 -6.59
N LYS A 126 15.29 13.96 -5.66
CA LYS A 126 16.04 12.74 -5.31
C LYS A 126 15.85 11.63 -6.35
N THR A 127 14.64 11.47 -6.87
CA THR A 127 14.27 10.30 -7.68
C THR A 127 14.27 10.58 -9.18
N GLY A 128 14.15 11.86 -9.58
CA GLY A 128 13.96 12.27 -10.97
C GLY A 128 12.62 11.82 -11.56
N ALA A 129 11.63 11.50 -10.72
CA ALA A 129 10.36 10.93 -11.16
C ALA A 129 9.59 11.87 -12.10
N ASP A 130 8.83 11.25 -12.98
CA ASP A 130 7.94 11.89 -13.94
C ASP A 130 6.64 12.31 -13.25
N MET A 131 6.21 11.51 -12.26
CA MET A 131 5.04 11.79 -11.44
C MET A 131 5.32 11.44 -9.98
N VAL A 132 4.84 12.29 -9.06
CA VAL A 132 4.79 12.00 -7.63
C VAL A 132 3.39 12.27 -7.11
N TYR A 133 2.82 11.35 -6.36
CA TYR A 133 1.55 11.53 -5.65
C TYR A 133 1.67 11.20 -4.16
N SER A 134 0.71 11.63 -3.35
CA SER A 134 0.69 11.41 -1.90
C SER A 134 -0.59 10.75 -1.40
N ASP A 135 -0.55 10.29 -0.15
CA ASP A 135 -1.75 9.98 0.63
C ASP A 135 -2.59 11.25 0.89
N GLU A 136 -3.84 11.02 1.27
CA GLU A 136 -4.86 12.05 1.48
C GLU A 136 -5.82 11.67 2.60
N ASP A 137 -6.56 12.65 3.12
CA ASP A 137 -7.66 12.43 4.04
C ASP A 137 -8.80 13.42 3.80
N GLU A 138 -9.91 13.24 4.53
CA GLU A 138 -11.04 14.15 4.50
C GLU A 138 -10.93 15.18 5.63
N TRP A 139 -11.24 16.43 5.29
CA TRP A 139 -11.47 17.50 6.25
C TRP A 139 -12.96 17.65 6.52
N ASP A 140 -13.36 17.37 7.76
CA ASP A 140 -14.72 17.59 8.24
C ASP A 140 -14.90 19.06 8.63
N THR A 141 -15.63 19.81 7.82
CA THR A 141 -15.92 21.23 8.08
C THR A 141 -16.86 21.46 9.26
N GLU A 142 -17.72 20.49 9.59
CA GLU A 142 -18.68 20.60 10.69
C GLU A 142 -17.99 20.37 12.04
N GLU A 143 -17.20 19.30 12.13
CA GLU A 143 -16.45 18.96 13.34
C GLU A 143 -15.13 19.76 13.45
N GLY A 144 -14.67 20.33 12.33
CA GLY A 144 -13.39 21.01 12.22
C GLY A 144 -12.23 20.06 12.48
N CYS A 145 -12.30 18.84 11.92
CA CYS A 145 -11.35 17.78 12.19
C CYS A 145 -11.00 16.94 10.94
N ARG A 146 -9.83 16.27 10.93
CA ARG A 146 -9.47 15.28 9.90
C ARG A 146 -10.12 13.92 10.18
N LYS A 147 -10.56 13.22 9.12
CA LYS A 147 -11.13 11.85 9.15
C LYS A 147 -10.82 11.07 7.86
N ASN A 148 -11.13 9.77 7.86
CA ASN A 148 -11.10 8.91 6.68
C ASN A 148 -9.81 9.02 5.83
N PRO A 149 -8.61 8.71 6.38
CA PRO A 149 -7.39 8.65 5.57
C PRO A 149 -7.50 7.60 4.47
N PHE A 150 -6.98 7.95 3.30
CA PHE A 150 -6.66 7.01 2.25
C PHE A 150 -5.14 6.83 2.20
N PHE A 151 -4.68 5.72 2.77
CA PHE A 151 -3.30 5.29 2.63
C PHE A 151 -3.16 4.43 1.37
N LYS A 152 -2.64 5.05 0.33
CA LYS A 152 -2.59 4.52 -1.02
C LYS A 152 -1.46 3.50 -1.14
N PRO A 153 -1.58 2.57 -2.10
CA PRO A 153 -0.44 1.75 -2.49
C PRO A 153 0.59 2.59 -3.24
N ASP A 154 1.79 2.04 -3.40
CA ASP A 154 2.72 2.46 -4.46
C ASP A 154 2.08 2.26 -5.85
N TRP A 155 2.76 2.71 -6.91
CA TRP A 155 2.17 2.77 -8.25
C TRP A 155 1.52 1.43 -8.66
N SER A 156 0.22 1.48 -8.90
CA SER A 156 -0.65 0.32 -9.13
C SER A 156 -1.48 0.55 -10.39
N PRO A 157 -1.02 0.11 -11.57
CA PRO A 157 -1.63 0.49 -12.85
C PRO A 157 -3.05 -0.08 -13.05
N ASP A 158 -3.35 -1.27 -12.52
CA ASP A 158 -4.69 -1.86 -12.63
C ASP A 158 -5.67 -1.27 -11.61
N THR A 159 -5.17 -0.91 -10.42
CA THR A 159 -5.93 -0.10 -9.46
C THR A 159 -6.27 1.27 -10.07
N PHE A 160 -5.28 1.96 -10.67
CA PHE A 160 -5.46 3.24 -11.34
C PHE A 160 -6.44 3.18 -12.50
N ALA A 161 -6.41 2.09 -13.28
CA ALA A 161 -7.37 1.86 -14.35
C ALA A 161 -8.79 1.65 -13.82
N SER A 162 -8.94 1.06 -12.63
CA SER A 162 -10.25 0.83 -12.02
C SER A 162 -10.87 2.12 -11.45
N PHE A 163 -10.06 2.95 -10.79
CA PHE A 163 -10.48 4.27 -10.30
C PHE A 163 -9.29 5.22 -10.08
N PHE A 164 -9.54 6.53 -10.17
CA PHE A 164 -8.50 7.56 -10.14
C PHE A 164 -7.92 7.86 -8.74
N TYR A 165 -7.21 6.91 -8.14
CA TYR A 165 -6.71 7.03 -6.75
C TYR A 165 -5.57 8.04 -6.54
N THR A 166 -4.86 8.44 -7.60
CA THR A 166 -3.72 9.38 -7.51
C THR A 166 -4.14 10.86 -7.55
N GLY A 167 -5.42 11.15 -7.81
CA GLY A 167 -5.91 12.46 -8.27
C GLY A 167 -5.55 13.67 -7.41
N ASN A 168 -5.87 13.68 -6.11
CA ASN A 168 -6.00 14.98 -5.43
C ASN A 168 -4.70 15.78 -5.29
N LEU A 169 -3.59 15.12 -4.99
CA LEU A 169 -2.28 15.75 -5.01
C LEU A 169 -1.29 14.90 -5.80
N ALA A 170 -1.07 15.31 -7.03
CA ALA A 170 -0.05 14.77 -7.90
C ALA A 170 0.72 15.88 -8.63
N ALA A 171 2.04 15.73 -8.69
CA ALA A 171 2.93 16.56 -9.48
C ALA A 171 3.37 15.81 -10.75
N TYR A 172 3.26 16.47 -11.90
CA TYR A 172 3.53 15.90 -13.23
C TYR A 172 4.67 16.66 -13.90
N ARG A 173 5.65 15.95 -14.46
CA ARG A 173 6.80 16.58 -15.13
C ARG A 173 6.35 17.38 -16.34
N MET A 174 6.82 18.62 -16.44
CA MET A 174 6.28 19.61 -17.38
C MET A 174 6.53 19.24 -18.84
N ASP A 175 7.65 18.60 -19.18
CA ASP A 175 7.95 18.17 -20.55
C ASP A 175 6.98 17.08 -21.05
N VAL A 176 6.72 16.06 -20.23
CA VAL A 176 5.73 15.01 -20.50
C VAL A 176 4.33 15.59 -20.53
N ALA A 177 3.99 16.47 -19.58
CA ALA A 177 2.68 17.12 -19.54
C ALA A 177 2.39 17.95 -20.80
N ARG A 178 3.39 18.62 -21.36
CA ARG A 178 3.28 19.35 -22.63
C ARG A 178 3.09 18.42 -23.82
N GLU A 179 3.79 17.29 -23.84
CA GLU A 179 3.62 16.28 -24.88
C GLU A 179 2.19 15.72 -24.85
N VAL A 180 1.70 15.36 -23.66
CA VAL A 180 0.30 14.96 -23.44
C VAL A 180 -0.63 16.03 -23.99
N GLN A 181 -0.52 17.29 -23.53
CA GLN A 181 -1.40 18.36 -24.02
C GLN A 181 -1.39 18.54 -25.54
N THR A 182 -0.25 18.34 -26.21
CA THR A 182 -0.12 18.47 -27.67
C THR A 182 -0.88 17.38 -28.42
N ASP A 183 -0.98 16.18 -27.85
CA ASP A 183 -1.70 15.05 -28.45
C ASP A 183 -3.24 15.21 -28.42
N GLY A 184 -3.75 16.15 -27.61
CA GLY A 184 -5.08 16.76 -27.82
C GLY A 184 -6.33 16.00 -27.37
N ASP A 185 -6.26 15.10 -26.39
CA ASP A 185 -7.40 14.19 -26.04
C ASP A 185 -7.76 14.15 -24.54
N PHE A 186 -7.82 15.30 -23.84
CA PHE A 186 -7.97 15.32 -22.37
C PHE A 186 -9.16 16.12 -21.81
N ALA A 187 -9.84 16.92 -22.63
CA ALA A 187 -10.92 17.79 -22.14
C ALA A 187 -11.91 18.15 -23.26
N PRO A 188 -12.94 17.33 -23.54
CA PRO A 188 -14.09 17.81 -24.28
C PRO A 188 -14.87 18.83 -23.43
N ASP A 189 -15.53 19.78 -24.09
CA ASP A 189 -16.33 20.80 -23.44
C ASP A 189 -17.41 20.19 -22.53
N GLY A 190 -17.52 20.68 -21.28
CA GLY A 190 -18.61 20.35 -20.35
C GLY A 190 -18.36 19.21 -19.35
N GLU A 191 -17.15 18.65 -19.26
CA GLU A 191 -16.80 17.63 -18.26
C GLU A 191 -16.34 18.22 -16.91
N SER A 192 -16.45 17.43 -15.84
CA SER A 192 -16.00 17.82 -14.50
C SER A 192 -14.47 17.90 -14.41
N PHE A 193 -13.95 18.71 -13.47
CA PHE A 193 -12.51 18.83 -13.22
C PHE A 193 -11.85 17.47 -12.98
N ASP A 194 -12.44 16.63 -12.13
CA ASP A 194 -11.88 15.32 -11.80
C ASP A 194 -11.83 14.40 -13.05
N ALA A 195 -12.83 14.46 -13.94
CA ALA A 195 -12.87 13.67 -15.17
C ALA A 195 -11.78 14.09 -16.17
N CYS A 196 -11.62 15.40 -16.38
CA CYS A 196 -10.53 15.97 -17.18
C CYS A 196 -9.16 15.60 -16.60
N HIS A 197 -8.99 15.70 -15.28
CA HIS A 197 -7.76 15.34 -14.61
C HIS A 197 -7.45 13.85 -14.74
N TYR A 198 -8.45 12.98 -14.59
CA TYR A 198 -8.26 11.54 -14.79
C TYR A 198 -7.79 11.25 -16.22
N ARG A 199 -8.43 11.82 -17.24
CA ARG A 199 -8.02 11.63 -18.65
C ARG A 199 -6.60 12.11 -18.90
N PHE A 200 -6.26 13.29 -18.41
CA PHE A 200 -4.89 13.81 -18.46
C PHE A 200 -3.91 12.82 -17.81
N ALA A 201 -4.19 12.38 -16.58
CA ALA A 201 -3.35 11.44 -15.86
C ALA A 201 -3.21 10.11 -16.61
N ARG A 202 -4.28 9.59 -17.23
CA ARG A 202 -4.24 8.36 -18.03
C ARG A 202 -3.32 8.45 -19.24
N ALA A 203 -3.28 9.57 -19.94
CA ALA A 203 -2.30 9.73 -21.01
C ALA A 203 -0.91 10.03 -20.51
N PHE A 204 -0.80 10.78 -19.41
CA PHE A 204 0.48 11.03 -18.77
C PHE A 204 1.19 9.74 -18.42
N VAL A 205 0.51 8.81 -17.73
CA VAL A 205 1.14 7.55 -17.27
C VAL A 205 1.52 6.61 -18.42
N LYS A 206 0.94 6.77 -19.62
CA LYS A 206 1.39 6.04 -20.83
C LYS A 206 2.75 6.51 -21.35
N LYS A 207 3.15 7.75 -21.01
CA LYS A 207 4.41 8.36 -21.42
C LYS A 207 5.41 8.50 -20.25
N ALA A 208 4.92 8.40 -19.02
CA ALA A 208 5.75 8.47 -17.82
C ALA A 208 6.64 7.24 -17.69
N GLY A 209 7.92 7.45 -17.39
CA GLY A 209 8.87 6.37 -17.08
C GLY A 209 8.87 5.99 -15.60
N LYS A 210 8.84 6.98 -14.70
CA LYS A 210 8.99 6.75 -13.26
C LYS A 210 7.93 7.47 -12.44
N ILE A 211 7.18 6.71 -11.65
CA ILE A 211 6.11 7.20 -10.76
C ILE A 211 6.47 6.83 -9.34
N GLU A 212 6.40 7.79 -8.42
CA GLU A 212 6.76 7.61 -7.01
C GLU A 212 5.61 8.02 -6.10
N HIS A 213 5.50 7.33 -4.97
CA HIS A 213 4.48 7.57 -3.97
C HIS A 213 5.12 8.11 -2.69
N ILE A 214 4.49 9.12 -2.08
CA ILE A 214 4.82 9.58 -0.73
C ILE A 214 3.74 9.05 0.22
N PRO A 215 4.05 8.06 1.10
CA PRO A 215 3.10 7.49 2.07
C PRO A 215 2.90 8.44 3.26
N GLU A 216 2.63 9.71 2.95
CA GLU A 216 2.33 10.77 3.88
C GLU A 216 1.10 11.53 3.42
N VAL A 217 0.25 11.89 4.37
CA VAL A 217 -0.96 12.64 4.08
C VAL A 217 -0.59 14.10 3.85
N LEU A 218 -0.55 14.51 2.59
CA LEU A 218 -0.16 15.86 2.16
C LEU A 218 -1.33 16.66 1.56
N CYS A 219 -2.48 16.03 1.39
CA CYS A 219 -3.71 16.62 0.88
C CYS A 219 -4.90 16.34 1.79
N HIS A 220 -5.78 17.32 1.96
CA HIS A 220 -7.00 17.25 2.76
C HIS A 220 -8.19 17.65 1.88
N ILE A 221 -9.22 16.81 1.82
CA ILE A 221 -10.35 16.99 0.90
C ILE A 221 -11.59 17.41 1.67
N ASN A 222 -12.19 18.53 1.26
CA ASN A 222 -13.51 18.97 1.71
C ASN A 222 -14.60 18.30 0.86
N GLY A 223 -15.69 17.88 1.51
CA GLY A 223 -16.86 17.33 0.82
C GLY A 223 -16.74 15.86 0.42
N GLY A 224 -15.73 15.16 0.92
CA GLY A 224 -15.52 13.73 0.75
C GLY A 224 -14.86 13.30 -0.56
N TYR A 225 -14.48 12.03 -0.65
CA TYR A 225 -13.88 11.44 -1.85
C TYR A 225 -14.87 11.38 -3.03
N THR A 226 -14.48 11.93 -4.17
CA THR A 226 -15.12 11.67 -5.46
C THR A 226 -14.25 10.68 -6.23
N TYR A 227 -14.69 9.43 -6.30
CA TYR A 227 -14.03 8.48 -7.18
C TYR A 227 -14.48 8.74 -8.61
N VAL A 228 -13.56 9.18 -9.47
CA VAL A 228 -13.78 9.09 -10.91
C VAL A 228 -13.60 7.64 -11.30
N GLU A 229 -14.70 6.91 -11.35
CA GLU A 229 -14.73 5.60 -11.95
C GLU A 229 -14.62 5.75 -13.47
N GLU A 230 -13.86 4.87 -14.14
CA GLU A 230 -13.93 4.76 -15.60
C GLU A 230 -15.35 4.42 -16.08
N ARG A 231 -16.16 3.78 -15.21
CA ARG A 231 -17.58 3.47 -15.42
C ARG A 231 -18.53 4.65 -15.16
N GLY A 232 -18.03 5.77 -14.62
CA GLY A 232 -18.80 6.94 -14.24
C GLY A 232 -19.11 7.95 -15.36
N LEU A 233 -18.87 7.58 -16.62
CA LEU A 233 -19.39 8.35 -17.77
C LEU A 233 -20.79 7.88 -18.23
N GLU A 234 -21.36 6.83 -17.61
CA GLU A 234 -22.79 6.51 -17.72
C GLU A 234 -23.37 6.15 -16.34
N GLU A 235 -24.42 6.89 -15.98
CA GLU A 235 -25.15 6.88 -14.71
C GLU A 235 -25.44 5.47 -14.14
N ARG A 236 -24.84 5.12 -13.00
CA ARG A 236 -25.36 4.07 -12.11
C ARG A 236 -26.08 4.71 -10.93
N LYS A 237 -27.39 4.91 -11.06
CA LYS A 237 -28.26 5.16 -9.90
C LYS A 237 -28.36 3.87 -9.07
N PRO A 238 -28.14 3.91 -7.74
CA PRO A 238 -28.05 2.74 -6.89
C PRO A 238 -29.43 2.30 -6.37
N GLU A 239 -30.41 2.19 -7.26
CA GLU A 239 -31.75 1.73 -6.91
C GLU A 239 -32.26 0.88 -8.07
N HIS A 240 -32.05 -0.44 -7.99
CA HIS A 240 -32.97 -1.50 -8.42
C HIS A 240 -32.22 -2.84 -8.33
N GLU A 241 -32.56 -3.62 -7.29
CA GLU A 241 -32.51 -5.07 -7.35
C GLU A 241 -33.31 -5.51 -8.57
N GLU A 242 -32.63 -5.96 -9.62
CA GLU A 242 -33.06 -7.06 -10.47
C GLU A 242 -31.87 -7.46 -11.34
N VAL A 243 -31.45 -8.72 -11.17
CA VAL A 243 -30.54 -9.43 -12.06
C VAL A 243 -31.19 -9.46 -13.43
N SER A 244 -30.84 -8.51 -14.31
CA SER A 244 -31.33 -8.51 -15.70
C SER A 244 -30.21 -8.18 -16.69
N ASP A 245 -29.96 -9.16 -17.56
CA ASP A 245 -29.33 -9.09 -18.86
C ASP A 245 -28.10 -8.19 -19.03
N TRP A 246 -26.95 -8.80 -18.72
CA TRP A 246 -25.64 -8.43 -19.24
C TRP A 246 -25.64 -8.52 -20.78
N LYS A 247 -26.14 -7.50 -21.48
CA LYS A 247 -25.90 -7.39 -22.92
C LYS A 247 -24.41 -7.29 -23.17
N THR A 248 -23.91 -8.33 -23.82
CA THR A 248 -22.54 -8.74 -24.06
C THR A 248 -21.79 -7.87 -25.07
N GLU A 249 -22.12 -6.59 -25.20
CA GLU A 249 -21.71 -5.82 -26.38
C GLU A 249 -20.43 -5.00 -26.22
N ASN A 250 -19.91 -4.73 -25.01
CA ASN A 250 -18.78 -3.81 -24.83
C ASN A 250 -17.58 -4.30 -24.00
N LEU A 251 -17.50 -5.57 -23.61
CA LEU A 251 -16.20 -6.14 -23.26
C LEU A 251 -15.45 -6.35 -24.58
N PRO A 252 -14.16 -5.97 -24.71
CA PRO A 252 -13.36 -6.39 -25.86
C PRO A 252 -13.32 -7.93 -25.84
N LEU A 253 -14.26 -8.53 -26.56
CA LEU A 253 -14.33 -9.95 -26.81
C LEU A 253 -12.99 -10.33 -27.39
N GLY A 254 -12.29 -11.22 -26.68
CA GLY A 254 -10.87 -11.52 -26.82
C GLY A 254 -10.33 -11.33 -28.23
N THR A 255 -9.21 -10.62 -28.32
CA THR A 255 -8.50 -10.44 -29.59
C THR A 255 -8.28 -11.81 -30.23
N LEU A 256 -8.94 -12.04 -31.36
CA LEU A 256 -8.58 -13.15 -32.23
C LEU A 256 -7.11 -12.92 -32.62
N ASP A 257 -6.31 -13.97 -32.61
CA ASP A 257 -4.97 -13.89 -33.16
C ASP A 257 -5.02 -13.51 -34.65
N LYS A 258 -3.84 -13.25 -35.23
CA LYS A 258 -3.69 -12.85 -36.64
C LYS A 258 -4.27 -13.86 -37.63
N ASP A 259 -4.55 -15.09 -37.17
CA ASP A 259 -5.08 -16.21 -37.93
C ASP A 259 -6.57 -16.49 -37.64
N GLY A 260 -7.23 -15.62 -36.86
CA GLY A 260 -8.66 -15.71 -36.55
C GLY A 260 -9.00 -16.76 -35.49
N LYS A 261 -8.03 -17.24 -34.71
CA LYS A 261 -8.24 -18.16 -33.59
C LYS A 261 -8.15 -17.41 -32.26
N GLY A 262 -9.06 -17.69 -31.34
CA GLY A 262 -8.97 -17.14 -29.98
C GLY A 262 -7.74 -17.71 -29.26
N GLU A 263 -7.02 -16.88 -28.52
CA GLU A 263 -5.85 -17.34 -27.77
C GLU A 263 -6.25 -18.35 -26.69
N LYS A 264 -5.60 -19.52 -26.70
CA LYS A 264 -5.96 -20.68 -25.89
C LYS A 264 -5.52 -20.55 -24.41
N ILE A 265 -6.37 -21.02 -23.49
CA ILE A 265 -6.07 -21.16 -22.06
C ILE A 265 -5.89 -22.64 -21.70
N SER A 266 -4.80 -22.99 -21.00
CA SER A 266 -4.60 -24.31 -20.41
C SER A 266 -4.96 -24.28 -18.92
N ILE A 267 -6.01 -25.00 -18.53
CA ILE A 267 -6.46 -25.16 -17.16
C ILE A 267 -5.75 -26.37 -16.56
N ILE A 268 -4.91 -26.15 -15.55
CA ILE A 268 -4.07 -27.16 -14.89
C ILE A 268 -4.64 -27.40 -13.50
N ILE A 269 -5.06 -28.64 -13.25
CA ILE A 269 -5.73 -29.04 -12.01
C ILE A 269 -4.95 -30.17 -11.34
N PRO A 270 -4.14 -29.88 -10.31
CA PRO A 270 -3.57 -30.90 -9.43
C PRO A 270 -4.69 -31.61 -8.66
N SER A 271 -4.75 -32.95 -8.68
CA SER A 271 -5.75 -33.72 -7.95
C SER A 271 -5.23 -35.09 -7.53
N LYS A 272 -5.62 -35.56 -6.34
CA LYS A 272 -5.27 -36.90 -5.84
C LYS A 272 -6.41 -37.51 -5.04
N ASP A 273 -6.82 -38.73 -5.36
CA ASP A 273 -7.82 -39.53 -4.64
C ASP A 273 -9.25 -38.93 -4.51
N HIS A 274 -9.45 -37.65 -4.82
CA HIS A 274 -10.70 -36.90 -4.64
C HIS A 274 -11.54 -36.77 -5.92
N ALA A 275 -11.73 -37.87 -6.66
CA ALA A 275 -12.42 -37.85 -7.96
C ALA A 275 -13.83 -37.24 -7.93
N GLN A 276 -14.57 -37.38 -6.82
CA GLN A 276 -15.90 -36.76 -6.67
C GLN A 276 -15.84 -35.24 -6.50
N ILE A 277 -14.84 -34.73 -5.78
CA ILE A 277 -14.65 -33.29 -5.59
C ILE A 277 -14.24 -32.66 -6.93
N LEU A 278 -13.29 -33.30 -7.62
CA LEU A 278 -12.92 -32.90 -8.98
C LEU A 278 -14.11 -32.91 -9.94
N GLU A 279 -15.00 -33.90 -9.88
CA GLU A 279 -16.21 -33.91 -10.73
C GLU A 279 -17.10 -32.70 -10.50
N GLN A 280 -17.25 -32.23 -9.26
CA GLN A 280 -18.01 -30.99 -8.95
C GLN A 280 -17.33 -29.76 -9.55
N CYS A 281 -16.00 -29.66 -9.41
CA CYS A 281 -15.21 -28.61 -10.06
C CYS A 281 -15.43 -28.61 -11.57
N LEU A 282 -15.21 -29.77 -12.23
CA LEU A 282 -15.37 -29.93 -13.67
C LEU A 282 -16.80 -29.64 -14.15
N GLU A 283 -17.82 -30.06 -13.40
CA GLU A 283 -19.22 -29.77 -13.71
C GLU A 283 -19.51 -28.27 -13.66
N SER A 284 -19.00 -27.55 -12.65
CA SER A 284 -19.16 -26.09 -12.55
C SER A 284 -18.48 -25.36 -13.71
N LEU A 285 -17.25 -25.74 -14.05
CA LEU A 285 -16.52 -25.20 -15.20
C LEU A 285 -17.27 -25.48 -16.51
N TYR A 286 -17.80 -26.69 -16.69
CA TYR A 286 -18.56 -27.03 -17.89
C TYR A 286 -19.85 -26.21 -18.00
N LYS A 287 -20.59 -26.08 -16.89
CA LYS A 287 -21.85 -25.34 -16.80
C LYS A 287 -21.68 -23.86 -17.14
N TYR A 288 -20.69 -23.20 -16.55
CA TYR A 288 -20.57 -21.74 -16.64
C TYR A 288 -19.68 -21.26 -17.78
N ASP A 289 -18.69 -22.05 -18.20
CA ASP A 289 -17.75 -21.63 -19.25
C ASP A 289 -18.02 -22.30 -20.59
N ARG A 290 -18.19 -23.62 -20.68
CA ARG A 290 -18.29 -24.25 -22.02
C ARG A 290 -19.52 -23.83 -22.83
N GLU A 291 -20.62 -23.48 -22.19
CA GLU A 291 -21.85 -23.05 -22.88
C GLU A 291 -21.81 -21.56 -23.32
N TYR A 292 -20.90 -20.77 -22.73
CA TYR A 292 -20.84 -19.30 -22.92
C TYR A 292 -19.52 -18.78 -23.52
N VAL A 293 -18.51 -19.65 -23.67
CA VAL A 293 -17.14 -19.25 -24.02
C VAL A 293 -16.86 -19.29 -25.53
N LYS A 294 -16.36 -18.17 -26.06
CA LYS A 294 -15.71 -18.06 -27.40
C LYS A 294 -14.18 -18.29 -27.35
N ILE A 295 -13.63 -18.64 -26.18
CA ILE A 295 -12.19 -18.86 -25.92
C ILE A 295 -11.87 -20.35 -26.03
N GLU A 296 -10.78 -20.69 -26.72
CA GLU A 296 -10.31 -22.07 -26.76
C GLU A 296 -9.71 -22.48 -25.41
N THR A 297 -10.16 -23.59 -24.84
CA THR A 297 -9.64 -24.12 -23.57
C THR A 297 -9.17 -25.56 -23.71
N GLU A 298 -8.14 -25.93 -22.95
CA GLU A 298 -7.84 -27.32 -22.64
C GLU A 298 -7.72 -27.51 -21.14
N MET A 299 -8.03 -28.72 -20.68
CA MET A 299 -7.93 -29.09 -19.27
C MET A 299 -6.89 -30.18 -19.12
N ILE A 300 -6.03 -30.06 -18.11
CA ILE A 300 -4.96 -30.99 -17.78
C ILE A 300 -5.09 -31.31 -16.30
N VAL A 301 -5.42 -32.56 -15.97
CA VAL A 301 -5.50 -33.02 -14.59
C VAL A 301 -4.22 -33.77 -14.26
N VAL A 302 -3.48 -33.28 -13.27
CA VAL A 302 -2.20 -33.85 -12.83
C VAL A 302 -2.43 -34.67 -11.56
N ASP A 303 -2.18 -35.97 -11.65
CA ASP A 303 -2.39 -36.91 -10.56
C ASP A 303 -1.05 -37.49 -10.09
N ASN A 304 -0.69 -37.19 -8.84
CA ASN A 304 0.58 -37.55 -8.26
C ASN A 304 0.61 -38.94 -7.59
N GLY A 305 -0.43 -39.78 -7.74
CA GLY A 305 -0.39 -41.14 -7.20
C GLY A 305 -1.68 -41.67 -6.60
N SER A 306 -2.84 -41.32 -7.15
CA SER A 306 -4.15 -41.80 -6.69
C SER A 306 -4.25 -43.33 -6.67
N CYS A 307 -5.09 -43.88 -5.81
CA CYS A 307 -5.39 -45.30 -5.69
C CYS A 307 -6.09 -45.85 -6.94
N ALA A 308 -6.11 -47.17 -7.12
CA ALA A 308 -6.62 -47.80 -8.35
C ALA A 308 -8.08 -47.44 -8.65
N GLU A 309 -8.92 -47.36 -7.62
CA GLU A 309 -10.32 -46.96 -7.76
C GLU A 309 -10.46 -45.51 -8.24
N ALA A 310 -9.75 -44.57 -7.60
CA ALA A 310 -9.75 -43.16 -7.97
C ALA A 310 -9.23 -42.98 -9.41
N ARG A 311 -8.15 -43.65 -9.80
CA ARG A 311 -7.64 -43.60 -11.19
C ARG A 311 -8.65 -44.11 -12.22
N GLN A 312 -9.44 -45.13 -11.89
CA GLN A 312 -10.48 -45.63 -12.78
C GLN A 312 -11.57 -44.57 -12.97
N LYS A 313 -11.99 -43.90 -11.90
CA LYS A 313 -12.96 -42.79 -11.97
C LYS A 313 -12.39 -41.60 -12.74
N LEU A 314 -11.16 -41.17 -12.47
CA LEU A 314 -10.50 -40.08 -13.20
C LEU A 314 -10.40 -40.37 -14.71
N LYS A 315 -10.12 -41.62 -15.11
CA LYS A 315 -10.17 -42.01 -16.54
C LYS A 315 -11.56 -41.87 -17.13
N GLN A 316 -12.62 -42.24 -16.41
CA GLN A 316 -14.00 -42.05 -16.88
C GLN A 316 -14.34 -40.56 -17.02
N LEU A 317 -13.97 -39.75 -16.04
CA LEU A 317 -14.15 -38.29 -16.06
C LEU A 317 -13.35 -37.64 -17.21
N SER A 318 -12.16 -38.13 -17.52
CA SER A 318 -11.33 -37.60 -18.62
C SER A 318 -12.02 -37.69 -19.97
N VAL A 319 -12.78 -38.76 -20.20
CA VAL A 319 -13.59 -38.93 -21.41
C VAL A 319 -14.82 -38.02 -21.38
N ARG A 320 -15.50 -37.94 -20.23
CA ARG A 320 -16.72 -37.14 -20.07
C ARG A 320 -16.47 -35.64 -20.25
N TYR A 321 -15.45 -35.11 -19.59
CA TYR A 321 -15.12 -33.68 -19.55
C TYR A 321 -14.00 -33.27 -20.51
N HIS A 322 -13.45 -34.23 -21.28
CA HIS A 322 -12.45 -34.03 -22.32
C HIS A 322 -11.18 -33.32 -21.80
N PHE A 323 -10.60 -33.87 -20.73
CA PHE A 323 -9.33 -33.39 -20.17
C PHE A 323 -8.19 -34.38 -20.42
N GLN A 324 -6.96 -33.88 -20.51
CA GLN A 324 -5.75 -34.69 -20.53
C GLN A 324 -5.44 -35.16 -19.11
N TYR A 325 -5.41 -36.48 -18.90
CA TYR A 325 -5.08 -37.08 -17.61
C TYR A 325 -3.59 -37.43 -17.52
N LEU A 326 -2.85 -36.71 -16.68
CA LEU A 326 -1.41 -36.90 -16.47
C LEU A 326 -1.15 -37.61 -15.14
N TYR A 327 -0.95 -38.93 -15.18
CA TYR A 327 -0.60 -39.73 -14.01
C TYR A 327 0.93 -39.83 -13.82
N ARG A 328 1.43 -39.37 -12.66
CA ARG A 328 2.85 -39.37 -12.28
C ARG A 328 3.01 -39.68 -10.79
N PRO A 329 3.22 -40.95 -10.39
CA PRO A 329 3.44 -41.29 -8.99
C PRO A 329 4.65 -40.55 -8.40
N MET A 330 4.43 -39.75 -7.36
CA MET A 330 5.46 -38.99 -6.64
C MET A 330 4.94 -38.58 -5.26
N ASP A 331 5.84 -38.13 -4.39
CA ASP A 331 5.42 -37.51 -3.13
C ASP A 331 4.64 -36.22 -3.40
N PHE A 332 3.77 -35.81 -2.47
CA PHE A 332 3.01 -34.57 -2.62
C PHE A 332 3.95 -33.36 -2.71
N ASN A 333 3.80 -32.60 -3.79
CA ASN A 333 4.46 -31.35 -4.06
C ASN A 333 3.58 -30.57 -5.04
N PHE A 334 2.86 -29.57 -4.53
CA PHE A 334 1.93 -28.78 -5.33
C PHE A 334 2.63 -28.09 -6.50
N SER A 335 3.76 -27.43 -6.22
CA SER A 335 4.59 -26.74 -7.22
C SER A 335 5.00 -27.66 -8.36
N ALA A 336 5.49 -28.85 -8.05
CA ALA A 336 5.92 -29.81 -9.06
C ALA A 336 4.75 -30.34 -9.90
N MET A 337 3.56 -30.53 -9.30
CA MET A 337 2.35 -30.91 -10.05
C MET A 337 1.92 -29.80 -11.01
N CYS A 338 1.96 -28.54 -10.58
CA CYS A 338 1.69 -27.38 -11.43
C CYS A 338 2.69 -27.28 -12.59
N ASN A 339 3.99 -27.42 -12.30
CA ASN A 339 5.05 -27.39 -13.32
C ASN A 339 4.86 -28.50 -14.37
N LEU A 340 4.57 -29.74 -13.96
CA LEU A 340 4.29 -30.86 -14.87
C LEU A 340 3.09 -30.59 -15.79
N GLY A 341 2.05 -29.95 -15.27
CA GLY A 341 0.91 -29.52 -16.08
C GLY A 341 1.29 -28.43 -17.08
N ALA A 342 2.10 -27.45 -16.66
CA ALA A 342 2.56 -26.35 -17.49
C ALA A 342 3.50 -26.81 -18.63
N GLU A 343 4.28 -27.86 -18.42
CA GLU A 343 5.15 -28.47 -19.43
C GLU A 343 4.36 -29.00 -20.63
N VAL A 344 3.24 -29.68 -20.38
CA VAL A 344 2.41 -30.28 -21.44
C VAL A 344 1.34 -29.33 -21.99
N ALA A 345 1.08 -28.22 -21.30
CA ALA A 345 0.15 -27.19 -21.72
C ALA A 345 0.53 -26.56 -23.07
N THR A 346 -0.45 -26.28 -23.90
CA THR A 346 -0.29 -25.67 -25.24
C THR A 346 -0.89 -24.27 -25.35
N GLY A 347 -1.61 -23.83 -24.33
CA GLY A 347 -2.23 -22.51 -24.25
C GLY A 347 -1.21 -21.38 -24.10
N LYS A 348 -1.59 -20.20 -24.56
CA LYS A 348 -0.83 -18.95 -24.35
C LYS A 348 -0.91 -18.51 -22.88
N TYR A 349 -2.03 -18.82 -22.23
CA TYR A 349 -2.25 -18.56 -20.80
C TYR A 349 -2.34 -19.89 -20.06
N LEU A 350 -1.78 -19.92 -18.87
CA LEU A 350 -1.91 -21.01 -17.91
C LEU A 350 -2.86 -20.56 -16.80
N LEU A 351 -3.83 -21.39 -16.46
CA LEU A 351 -4.67 -21.22 -15.28
C LEU A 351 -4.39 -22.39 -14.34
N PHE A 352 -3.81 -22.11 -13.17
CA PHE A 352 -3.69 -23.05 -12.08
C PHE A 352 -4.96 -22.99 -11.24
N LEU A 353 -5.57 -24.14 -10.98
CA LEU A 353 -6.86 -24.24 -10.33
C LEU A 353 -6.87 -25.45 -9.39
N ASN A 354 -7.27 -25.27 -8.13
CA ASN A 354 -7.47 -26.40 -7.23
C ASN A 354 -8.67 -27.25 -7.67
N ASP A 355 -8.66 -28.53 -7.33
CA ASP A 355 -9.70 -29.49 -7.70
C ASP A 355 -11.01 -29.33 -6.93
N ASP A 356 -11.03 -28.47 -5.91
CA ASP A 356 -12.16 -28.15 -5.04
C ASP A 356 -12.67 -26.70 -5.23
N ILE A 357 -12.44 -26.13 -6.41
CA ILE A 357 -13.00 -24.85 -6.84
C ILE A 357 -14.31 -25.03 -7.60
N GLU A 358 -15.28 -24.18 -7.32
CA GLU A 358 -16.55 -24.10 -8.02
C GLU A 358 -16.74 -22.72 -8.66
N ALA A 359 -17.01 -22.71 -9.97
CA ALA A 359 -17.42 -21.49 -10.67
C ALA A 359 -18.86 -21.12 -10.30
N LEU A 360 -19.09 -19.84 -9.99
CA LEU A 360 -20.39 -19.35 -9.53
C LEU A 360 -21.20 -18.66 -10.64
N GLU A 361 -20.52 -18.08 -11.61
CA GLU A 361 -21.13 -17.36 -12.73
C GLU A 361 -20.30 -17.51 -14.01
N SER A 362 -20.95 -17.31 -15.15
CA SER A 362 -20.28 -17.30 -16.47
C SER A 362 -19.43 -16.05 -16.67
N GLY A 363 -18.38 -16.16 -17.50
CA GLY A 363 -17.58 -15.00 -17.91
C GLY A 363 -16.39 -14.69 -17.01
N TRP A 364 -16.24 -15.36 -15.87
CA TRP A 364 -15.12 -15.17 -14.93
C TRP A 364 -13.77 -15.41 -15.62
N LEU A 365 -13.67 -16.44 -16.48
CA LEU A 365 -12.44 -16.78 -17.19
C LEU A 365 -12.04 -15.70 -18.20
N GLN A 366 -13.01 -15.11 -18.91
CA GLN A 366 -12.83 -14.01 -19.85
C GLN A 366 -12.30 -12.77 -19.12
N LYS A 367 -12.89 -12.45 -17.96
CA LYS A 367 -12.49 -11.29 -17.13
C LYS A 367 -11.04 -11.44 -16.65
N MET A 368 -10.65 -12.63 -16.20
CA MET A 368 -9.26 -12.92 -15.83
C MET A 368 -8.32 -12.82 -17.04
N LYS A 369 -8.70 -13.39 -18.19
CA LYS A 369 -7.91 -13.32 -19.43
C LYS A 369 -7.68 -11.87 -19.88
N ALA A 370 -8.70 -11.02 -19.81
CA ALA A 370 -8.60 -9.62 -20.21
C ALA A 370 -7.56 -8.84 -19.38
N LEU A 371 -7.40 -9.19 -18.10
CA LEU A 371 -6.30 -8.66 -17.28
C LEU A 371 -4.96 -9.28 -17.66
N ALA A 372 -4.90 -10.61 -17.84
CA ALA A 372 -3.67 -11.31 -18.21
C ALA A 372 -3.13 -10.93 -19.59
N GLU A 373 -3.96 -10.39 -20.49
CA GLU A 373 -3.57 -9.83 -21.79
C GLU A 373 -2.72 -8.56 -21.66
N LYS A 374 -2.84 -7.82 -20.55
CA LYS A 374 -2.11 -6.57 -20.36
C LYS A 374 -0.61 -6.85 -20.19
N PRO A 375 0.28 -6.20 -20.97
CA PRO A 375 1.71 -6.52 -20.97
C PRO A 375 2.40 -6.41 -19.60
N HIS A 376 1.97 -5.48 -18.75
CA HIS A 376 2.55 -5.27 -17.41
C HIS A 376 2.02 -6.25 -16.36
N VAL A 377 0.89 -6.94 -16.61
CA VAL A 377 0.31 -7.88 -15.64
C VAL A 377 1.09 -9.20 -15.64
N GLY A 378 1.39 -9.72 -14.46
CA GLY A 378 2.10 -10.96 -14.23
C GLY A 378 1.17 -12.11 -13.87
N ALA A 379 0.62 -12.09 -12.65
CA ALA A 379 -0.38 -13.04 -12.18
C ALA A 379 -1.76 -12.38 -11.95
N VAL A 380 -2.83 -13.11 -12.27
CA VAL A 380 -4.22 -12.69 -12.05
C VAL A 380 -4.91 -13.69 -11.12
N GLY A 381 -5.39 -13.21 -9.97
CA GLY A 381 -6.17 -14.01 -9.02
C GLY A 381 -7.68 -13.75 -9.14
N ALA A 382 -8.49 -14.73 -8.75
CA ALA A 382 -9.94 -14.57 -8.62
C ALA A 382 -10.35 -14.26 -7.17
N LYS A 383 -11.45 -13.54 -6.96
CA LYS A 383 -12.08 -13.44 -5.62
C LYS A 383 -12.63 -14.81 -5.23
N LEU A 384 -12.30 -15.28 -4.02
CA LEU A 384 -12.79 -16.57 -3.52
C LEU A 384 -13.68 -16.38 -2.28
N TYR A 385 -14.82 -17.07 -2.29
CA TYR A 385 -15.67 -17.24 -1.11
C TYR A 385 -15.49 -18.61 -0.46
N TYR A 386 -15.74 -18.65 0.85
CA TYR A 386 -16.02 -19.88 1.56
C TYR A 386 -17.39 -20.47 1.13
N PRO A 387 -17.59 -21.80 1.23
CA PRO A 387 -18.87 -22.42 0.92
C PRO A 387 -20.01 -21.90 1.79
N GLY A 388 -21.20 -21.78 1.19
CA GLY A 388 -22.43 -21.45 1.92
C GLY A 388 -22.72 -19.96 2.13
N GLY A 389 -21.98 -19.05 1.50
CA GLY A 389 -22.25 -17.61 1.59
C GLY A 389 -21.31 -16.72 0.80
N ARG A 390 -21.25 -15.44 1.20
CA ARG A 390 -20.39 -14.41 0.61
C ARG A 390 -19.20 -14.05 1.52
N LYS A 391 -18.83 -14.97 2.41
CA LYS A 391 -17.65 -14.81 3.27
C LYS A 391 -16.38 -14.93 2.46
N LEU A 392 -15.53 -13.92 2.54
CA LEU A 392 -14.27 -13.84 1.82
C LEU A 392 -13.25 -14.83 2.35
N GLN A 393 -12.65 -15.60 1.44
CA GLN A 393 -11.49 -16.44 1.68
C GLN A 393 -10.24 -15.90 0.95
N HIS A 394 -10.43 -15.25 -0.20
CA HIS A 394 -9.33 -14.59 -0.89
C HIS A 394 -9.79 -13.28 -1.54
N LEU A 395 -9.10 -12.20 -1.16
CA LEU A 395 -9.21 -10.88 -1.75
C LEU A 395 -7.82 -10.26 -1.92
N GLY A 396 -6.89 -11.06 -2.47
CA GLY A 396 -5.46 -10.72 -2.55
C GLY A 396 -4.68 -11.12 -1.29
N VAL A 397 -3.36 -11.20 -1.44
CA VAL A 397 -2.41 -11.48 -0.35
C VAL A 397 -1.47 -10.28 -0.21
N VAL A 398 -1.29 -9.85 1.04
CA VAL A 398 -0.34 -8.81 1.42
C VAL A 398 0.76 -9.40 2.29
N ASN A 399 1.96 -8.84 2.18
CA ASN A 399 3.12 -9.27 2.94
C ASN A 399 3.39 -8.39 4.15
N LEU A 400 3.03 -8.90 5.32
CA LEU A 400 3.00 -8.17 6.58
C LEU A 400 4.21 -8.51 7.45
N ALA A 401 4.35 -7.88 8.62
CA ALA A 401 5.44 -8.19 9.56
C ALA A 401 5.38 -9.64 10.08
N ILE A 402 4.19 -10.23 10.12
CA ILE A 402 3.96 -11.64 10.46
C ILE A 402 4.05 -12.58 9.26
N GLY A 403 4.35 -12.05 8.07
CA GLY A 403 4.41 -12.77 6.82
C GLY A 403 3.20 -12.57 5.90
N PRO A 404 3.20 -13.29 4.76
CA PRO A 404 2.14 -13.22 3.76
C PRO A 404 0.80 -13.71 4.33
N GLY A 405 -0.25 -12.93 4.12
CA GLY A 405 -1.60 -13.25 4.60
C GLY A 405 -2.71 -12.83 3.64
N HIS A 406 -3.77 -13.62 3.59
CA HIS A 406 -4.98 -13.32 2.82
C HIS A 406 -5.71 -12.10 3.40
N CYS A 407 -6.14 -11.18 2.53
CA CYS A 407 -6.86 -9.99 2.97
C CYS A 407 -8.32 -10.30 3.32
N PHE A 408 -8.83 -9.61 4.34
CA PHE A 408 -10.25 -9.64 4.76
C PHE A 408 -10.84 -11.03 5.03
N LEU A 409 -9.99 -11.98 5.46
CA LEU A 409 -10.42 -13.35 5.75
C LEU A 409 -11.63 -13.40 6.69
N GLU A 410 -12.60 -14.24 6.31
CA GLU A 410 -13.89 -14.49 7.00
C GLU A 410 -14.84 -13.29 7.10
N GLN A 411 -14.50 -12.13 6.51
CA GLN A 411 -15.43 -11.01 6.44
C GLN A 411 -16.49 -11.24 5.37
N GLU A 412 -17.69 -10.73 5.59
CA GLU A 412 -18.73 -10.72 4.56
C GLU A 412 -18.36 -9.72 3.45
N ASP A 413 -18.56 -10.11 2.18
CA ASP A 413 -18.39 -9.21 1.04
C ASP A 413 -19.56 -8.21 0.92
N GLU A 414 -19.58 -7.27 1.85
CA GLU A 414 -20.59 -6.22 2.00
C GLU A 414 -19.95 -4.85 2.20
N GLY A 415 -20.68 -3.79 1.83
CA GLY A 415 -20.19 -2.42 1.96
C GLY A 415 -18.92 -2.14 1.15
N ASP A 416 -18.19 -1.11 1.60
CA ASP A 416 -16.88 -0.75 1.11
C ASP A 416 -15.80 -1.34 2.05
N LEU A 417 -15.03 -2.31 1.55
CA LEU A 417 -13.84 -2.80 2.23
C LEU A 417 -12.63 -1.99 1.79
N TYR A 418 -12.40 -0.88 2.50
CA TYR A 418 -11.24 0.00 2.35
C TYR A 418 -10.97 0.45 0.91
N TYR A 419 -11.69 1.50 0.49
CA TYR A 419 -11.54 2.15 -0.82
C TYR A 419 -11.84 1.21 -1.99
N GLY A 420 -12.83 0.33 -1.79
CA GLY A 420 -13.39 -0.55 -2.78
C GLY A 420 -12.51 -1.74 -3.13
N ARG A 421 -11.67 -2.26 -2.21
CA ARG A 421 -10.85 -3.46 -2.49
C ARG A 421 -11.67 -4.68 -2.82
N ASN A 422 -12.92 -4.73 -2.37
CA ASN A 422 -13.88 -5.78 -2.74
C ASN A 422 -14.70 -5.45 -4.00
N ARG A 423 -14.51 -4.27 -4.60
CA ARG A 423 -15.32 -3.77 -5.72
C ARG A 423 -14.51 -3.61 -7.00
N TYR A 424 -13.30 -3.09 -6.90
CA TYR A 424 -12.42 -2.73 -8.02
C TYR A 424 -11.28 -3.72 -8.18
N ASN A 425 -10.71 -3.84 -9.38
CA ASN A 425 -9.49 -4.64 -9.53
C ASN A 425 -8.33 -3.90 -8.85
N TYR A 426 -7.60 -4.62 -8.00
CA TYR A 426 -6.50 -4.06 -7.22
C TYR A 426 -5.22 -4.83 -7.51
N ASN A 427 -4.12 -4.09 -7.64
CA ASN A 427 -2.80 -4.71 -7.60
C ASN A 427 -2.48 -5.14 -6.16
N TYR A 428 -1.90 -6.34 -6.03
CA TYR A 428 -1.45 -6.94 -4.78
C TYR A 428 -0.06 -7.54 -5.00
N LEU A 429 0.69 -7.76 -3.92
CA LEU A 429 1.99 -8.41 -4.06
C LEU A 429 1.83 -9.89 -4.45
N ALA A 430 0.80 -10.56 -3.95
CA ALA A 430 0.49 -11.93 -4.32
C ALA A 430 -1.01 -12.22 -4.45
N VAL A 431 -1.31 -13.27 -5.21
CA VAL A 431 -2.63 -13.91 -5.34
C VAL A 431 -2.47 -15.42 -5.15
N THR A 432 -3.55 -16.12 -4.78
CA THR A 432 -3.43 -17.55 -4.48
C THR A 432 -3.51 -18.44 -5.71
N ALA A 433 -2.75 -19.54 -5.72
CA ALA A 433 -2.83 -20.57 -6.77
C ALA A 433 -4.09 -21.46 -6.67
N ALA A 434 -4.99 -21.24 -5.71
CA ALA A 434 -6.31 -21.84 -5.75
C ALA A 434 -7.07 -21.46 -7.04
N CYS A 435 -6.86 -20.25 -7.55
CA CYS A 435 -7.20 -19.85 -8.91
C CYS A 435 -6.29 -18.71 -9.38
N LEU A 436 -5.27 -19.05 -10.18
CA LEU A 436 -4.23 -18.12 -10.65
C LEU A 436 -4.02 -18.27 -12.16
N MET A 437 -4.21 -17.18 -12.90
CA MET A 437 -3.91 -17.10 -14.33
C MET A 437 -2.62 -16.32 -14.59
N VAL A 438 -1.81 -16.81 -15.53
CA VAL A 438 -0.55 -16.16 -15.95
C VAL A 438 -0.27 -16.43 -17.42
N ARG A 439 0.42 -15.50 -18.10
CA ARG A 439 0.95 -15.77 -19.44
C ARG A 439 2.03 -16.84 -19.36
N LYS A 440 1.98 -17.81 -20.27
CA LYS A 440 2.96 -18.91 -20.31
C LYS A 440 4.39 -18.41 -20.44
N GLU A 441 4.60 -17.31 -21.17
CA GLU A 441 5.91 -16.66 -21.32
C GLU A 441 6.45 -16.11 -19.99
N VAL A 442 5.59 -15.48 -19.17
CA VAL A 442 5.96 -14.93 -17.85
C VAL A 442 6.24 -16.06 -16.88
N PHE A 443 5.41 -17.10 -16.88
CA PHE A 443 5.64 -18.30 -16.08
C PHE A 443 7.01 -18.93 -16.39
N ALA A 444 7.35 -19.05 -17.68
CA ALA A 444 8.66 -19.56 -18.09
C ALA A 444 9.82 -18.62 -17.73
N GLN A 445 9.62 -17.30 -17.83
CA GLN A 445 10.63 -16.29 -17.50
C GLN A 445 11.05 -16.34 -16.04
N VAL A 446 10.10 -16.55 -15.12
CA VAL A 446 10.38 -16.62 -13.67
C VAL A 446 10.77 -18.03 -13.20
N GLY A 447 10.76 -19.03 -14.10
CA GLY A 447 11.18 -20.40 -13.80
C GLY A 447 10.09 -21.31 -13.22
N GLY A 448 8.82 -20.91 -13.32
CA GLY A 448 7.68 -21.66 -12.78
C GLY A 448 7.58 -21.62 -11.25
N PHE A 449 6.84 -22.56 -10.66
CA PHE A 449 6.75 -22.67 -9.20
C PHE A 449 8.01 -23.32 -8.62
N ASP A 450 8.53 -22.80 -7.50
CA ASP A 450 9.67 -23.39 -6.81
C ASP A 450 9.28 -24.71 -6.12
N GLU A 451 9.82 -25.82 -6.61
CA GLU A 451 9.53 -27.16 -6.09
C GLU A 451 10.07 -27.41 -4.68
N SER A 452 10.90 -26.50 -4.14
CA SER A 452 11.35 -26.52 -2.75
C SER A 452 10.22 -26.14 -1.79
N LEU A 453 9.25 -25.33 -2.25
CA LEU A 453 8.06 -24.94 -1.52
C LEU A 453 6.92 -25.88 -1.88
N ARG A 454 6.77 -26.96 -1.11
CA ARG A 454 5.95 -28.11 -1.51
C ARG A 454 4.47 -27.93 -1.17
N VAL A 455 4.19 -27.20 -0.09
CA VAL A 455 2.86 -27.12 0.52
C VAL A 455 2.41 -25.69 0.74
N ALA A 456 3.22 -24.84 1.39
CA ALA A 456 2.88 -23.46 1.65
C ALA A 456 3.79 -22.50 0.87
N TYR A 457 3.34 -21.25 0.74
CA TYR A 457 4.05 -20.13 0.12
C TYR A 457 4.49 -20.32 -1.34
N ASN A 458 4.14 -21.42 -2.01
CA ASN A 458 4.48 -21.67 -3.40
C ASN A 458 3.91 -20.61 -4.35
N ASP A 459 2.66 -20.20 -4.13
CA ASP A 459 1.97 -19.16 -4.88
C ASP A 459 2.48 -17.77 -4.53
N VAL A 460 2.82 -17.53 -3.26
CA VAL A 460 3.46 -16.29 -2.80
C VAL A 460 4.84 -16.10 -3.44
N ASP A 461 5.71 -17.13 -3.38
CA ASP A 461 7.03 -17.14 -4.01
C ASP A 461 6.96 -16.90 -5.51
N PHE A 462 6.03 -17.56 -6.19
CA PHE A 462 5.78 -17.35 -7.60
C PHE A 462 5.41 -15.88 -7.86
N CYS A 463 4.45 -15.34 -7.11
CA CYS A 463 4.03 -13.95 -7.26
C CYS A 463 5.15 -12.94 -6.94
N PHE A 464 6.00 -13.23 -5.95
CA PHE A 464 7.16 -12.40 -5.61
C PHE A 464 8.18 -12.41 -6.74
N SER A 465 8.48 -13.59 -7.30
CA SER A 465 9.36 -13.74 -8.46
C SER A 465 8.83 -13.00 -9.69
N VAL A 466 7.51 -13.02 -9.91
CA VAL A 466 6.82 -12.25 -10.95
C VAL A 466 6.95 -10.74 -10.72
N TYR A 467 6.76 -10.29 -9.48
CA TYR A 467 6.92 -8.88 -9.11
C TYR A 467 8.35 -8.39 -9.30
N GLU A 468 9.35 -9.14 -8.82
CA GLU A 468 10.77 -8.81 -8.98
C GLU A 468 11.23 -8.84 -10.45
N ALA A 469 10.53 -9.57 -11.33
CA ALA A 469 10.74 -9.55 -12.77
C ALA A 469 10.14 -8.31 -13.47
N GLY A 470 9.46 -7.42 -12.72
CA GLY A 470 8.92 -6.15 -13.21
C GLY A 470 7.47 -6.22 -13.70
N TYR A 471 6.72 -7.24 -13.29
CA TYR A 471 5.29 -7.37 -13.57
C TYR A 471 4.44 -7.05 -12.34
N ASP A 472 3.19 -6.67 -12.54
CA ASP A 472 2.23 -6.43 -11.46
C ASP A 472 1.27 -7.61 -11.32
N ASN A 473 1.04 -8.08 -10.10
CA ASN A 473 -0.03 -9.04 -9.82
C ASN A 473 -1.33 -8.29 -9.54
N VAL A 474 -2.46 -8.87 -9.93
CA VAL A 474 -3.78 -8.23 -9.84
C VAL A 474 -4.86 -9.19 -9.39
N LEU A 475 -5.72 -8.74 -8.49
CA LEU A 475 -6.95 -9.44 -8.11
C LEU A 475 -8.10 -8.99 -9.03
N CYS A 476 -8.72 -9.94 -9.70
CA CYS A 476 -9.93 -9.73 -10.51
C CYS A 476 -11.18 -9.86 -9.62
N ASN A 477 -11.70 -8.74 -9.14
CA ASN A 477 -12.91 -8.72 -8.30
C ASN A 477 -14.17 -9.14 -9.04
N GLU A 478 -14.14 -9.09 -10.37
CA GLU A 478 -15.24 -9.51 -11.25
C GLU A 478 -15.25 -11.02 -11.52
N ALA A 479 -14.16 -11.74 -11.21
CA ALA A 479 -14.10 -13.20 -11.29
C ALA A 479 -14.29 -13.77 -9.88
N VAL A 480 -15.50 -14.29 -9.61
CA VAL A 480 -15.90 -14.75 -8.28
C VAL A 480 -16.14 -16.26 -8.29
N LEU A 481 -15.43 -16.98 -7.42
CA LEU A 481 -15.48 -18.42 -7.32
C LEU A 481 -15.69 -18.85 -5.86
N CYS A 482 -16.11 -20.08 -5.65
CA CYS A 482 -16.16 -20.70 -4.32
C CYS A 482 -15.03 -21.72 -4.20
N HIS A 483 -14.38 -21.78 -3.05
CA HIS A 483 -13.30 -22.73 -2.78
C HIS A 483 -13.62 -23.54 -1.53
N HIS A 484 -13.68 -24.86 -1.67
CA HIS A 484 -14.17 -25.77 -0.63
C HIS A 484 -13.09 -26.23 0.40
N GLU A 485 -11.93 -25.55 0.43
CA GLU A 485 -10.66 -25.70 1.20
C GLU A 485 -10.62 -26.62 2.44
N SER A 486 -11.72 -26.71 3.19
CA SER A 486 -11.91 -27.63 4.32
C SER A 486 -11.96 -29.12 3.96
N LEU A 487 -12.06 -29.51 2.68
CA LEU A 487 -12.18 -30.91 2.26
C LEU A 487 -10.85 -31.64 2.03
N SER A 488 -9.76 -30.94 1.68
CA SER A 488 -8.50 -31.55 1.26
C SER A 488 -7.32 -31.36 2.23
N ARG A 489 -7.28 -30.26 3.00
CA ARG A 489 -6.05 -29.80 3.68
C ARG A 489 -6.00 -30.05 5.21
N GLY A 490 -7.10 -29.86 5.94
CA GLY A 490 -7.12 -29.89 7.42
C GLY A 490 -6.25 -28.79 8.08
N SER A 491 -6.32 -28.60 9.41
CA SER A 491 -5.58 -27.54 10.13
C SER A 491 -4.05 -27.78 10.17
N ASP A 492 -3.27 -26.70 10.05
CA ASP A 492 -1.80 -26.70 10.09
C ASP A 492 -1.21 -26.40 11.49
N GLU A 493 -2.04 -26.39 12.55
CA GLU A 493 -1.66 -25.93 13.89
C GLU A 493 -0.86 -26.91 14.77
N ASN A 494 -0.47 -28.10 14.27
CA ASN A 494 0.16 -29.15 15.08
C ASN A 494 1.54 -29.62 14.59
N GLY A 495 2.54 -29.61 15.48
CA GLY A 495 3.82 -30.34 15.36
C GLY A 495 4.63 -30.06 14.09
N GLU A 496 4.98 -31.12 13.36
CA GLU A 496 5.81 -31.11 12.13
C GLU A 496 5.28 -30.16 11.04
N LYS A 497 3.96 -29.91 10.98
CA LYS A 497 3.36 -28.99 10.00
C LYS A 497 3.77 -27.53 10.24
N LYS A 498 3.85 -27.12 11.52
CA LYS A 498 4.28 -25.77 11.91
C LYS A 498 5.78 -25.57 11.64
N GLU A 499 6.61 -26.57 11.96
CA GLU A 499 8.05 -26.51 11.67
C GLU A 499 8.32 -26.39 10.16
N ARG A 500 7.58 -27.13 9.33
CA ARG A 500 7.66 -26.99 7.86
C ARG A 500 7.24 -25.59 7.42
N LEU A 501 6.12 -25.07 7.93
CA LEU A 501 5.63 -23.74 7.56
C LEU A 501 6.67 -22.65 7.88
N LEU A 502 7.32 -22.73 9.05
CA LEU A 502 8.40 -21.82 9.42
C LEU A 502 9.63 -21.97 8.50
N ALA A 503 10.03 -23.20 8.18
CA ALA A 503 11.14 -23.44 7.27
C ALA A 503 10.88 -22.94 5.83
N GLU A 504 9.65 -23.10 5.33
CA GLU A 504 9.22 -22.58 4.03
C GLU A 504 9.14 -21.04 4.04
N ALA A 505 8.73 -20.41 5.15
CA ALA A 505 8.77 -18.96 5.33
C ALA A 505 10.22 -18.42 5.36
N ASP A 506 11.13 -19.07 6.09
CA ASP A 506 12.55 -18.69 6.12
C ASP A 506 13.19 -18.81 4.72
N TYR A 507 12.82 -19.85 3.97
CA TYR A 507 13.28 -20.03 2.60
C TYR A 507 12.76 -18.91 1.67
N LEU A 508 11.47 -18.57 1.77
CA LEU A 508 10.85 -17.49 0.99
C LEU A 508 11.64 -16.18 1.12
N TYR A 509 11.94 -15.75 2.35
CA TYR A 509 12.66 -14.48 2.56
C TYR A 509 14.15 -14.54 2.28
N LYS A 510 14.76 -15.72 2.42
CA LYS A 510 16.14 -15.91 1.94
C LYS A 510 16.23 -15.73 0.42
N LYS A 511 15.19 -16.12 -0.32
CA LYS A 511 15.11 -15.95 -1.77
C LYS A 511 14.69 -14.53 -2.17
N HIS A 512 13.77 -13.91 -1.44
CA HIS A 512 13.23 -12.57 -1.70
C HIS A 512 13.54 -11.56 -0.58
N PRO A 513 14.83 -11.24 -0.30
CA PRO A 513 15.21 -10.42 0.85
C PRO A 513 14.73 -8.96 0.75
N ALA A 514 14.45 -8.47 -0.46
CA ALA A 514 13.95 -7.11 -0.67
C ALA A 514 12.48 -6.93 -0.25
N LEU A 515 11.76 -8.05 -0.11
CA LEU A 515 10.35 -8.10 0.25
C LEU A 515 10.15 -8.52 1.71
N ASP A 516 11.20 -8.83 2.48
CA ASP A 516 11.06 -9.18 3.90
C ASP A 516 10.33 -8.07 4.68
N GLN A 517 9.16 -8.41 5.23
CA GLN A 517 8.23 -7.50 5.94
C GLN A 517 7.91 -6.21 5.17
N ARG A 518 7.96 -6.24 3.84
CA ARG A 518 7.68 -5.10 2.98
C ARG A 518 6.69 -5.49 1.89
N ASP A 519 5.69 -4.64 1.71
CA ASP A 519 4.70 -4.77 0.64
C ASP A 519 4.47 -3.40 -0.02
N PRO A 520 4.72 -3.25 -1.33
CA PRO A 520 4.46 -2.01 -2.07
C PRO A 520 2.98 -1.60 -2.12
N PHE A 521 2.07 -2.54 -1.99
CA PHE A 521 0.62 -2.35 -2.07
C PHE A 521 -0.04 -2.21 -0.68
N TYR A 522 0.75 -2.25 0.39
CA TYR A 522 0.31 -2.05 1.78
C TYR A 522 1.07 -0.90 2.42
N SER A 523 0.38 0.20 2.71
CA SER A 523 1.01 1.40 3.26
C SER A 523 1.63 1.15 4.65
N PRO A 524 2.80 1.74 4.96
CA PRO A 524 3.41 1.67 6.30
C PRO A 524 2.57 2.33 7.41
N ASN A 525 1.55 3.11 7.05
CA ASN A 525 0.61 3.74 7.99
C ASN A 525 -0.51 2.80 8.46
N LEU A 526 -0.59 1.58 7.90
CA LEU A 526 -1.55 0.54 8.23
C LEU A 526 -0.95 -0.50 9.20
N THR A 527 -1.81 -1.23 9.91
CA THR A 527 -1.36 -2.22 10.90
C THR A 527 -0.52 -3.33 10.25
N PRO A 528 0.70 -3.60 10.72
CA PRO A 528 1.59 -4.55 10.07
C PRO A 528 1.26 -6.01 10.42
N TYR A 529 0.09 -6.29 11.02
CA TYR A 529 -0.26 -7.62 11.53
C TYR A 529 -1.61 -8.13 11.01
N LEU A 530 -2.42 -7.29 10.36
CA LEU A 530 -3.74 -7.68 9.87
C LEU A 530 -3.96 -7.21 8.43
N GLY A 531 -4.33 -8.14 7.55
CA GLY A 531 -4.70 -7.87 6.14
C GLY A 531 -6.08 -7.23 5.99
N ARG A 532 -6.49 -6.36 6.92
CA ARG A 532 -7.79 -5.66 6.92
C ARG A 532 -7.68 -4.17 6.61
N PHE A 533 -6.46 -3.69 6.33
CA PHE A 533 -6.18 -2.29 6.03
C PHE A 533 -6.70 -1.34 7.12
N GLU A 534 -6.60 -1.80 8.37
CA GLU A 534 -6.89 -1.00 9.55
C GLU A 534 -5.71 -0.07 9.83
N TRP A 535 -5.98 1.12 10.35
CA TRP A 535 -4.92 2.08 10.66
C TRP A 535 -4.00 1.50 11.73
N ASN A 536 -2.70 1.77 11.60
CA ASN A 536 -1.75 1.39 12.64
C ASN A 536 -1.98 2.24 13.89
N LEU A 537 -2.84 1.75 14.77
CA LEU A 537 -3.03 2.30 16.11
C LEU A 537 -1.94 1.79 17.08
N ASP A 538 -1.19 0.74 16.72
CA ASP A 538 -0.24 0.06 17.60
C ASP A 538 1.05 0.85 17.90
N ASP A 539 1.31 1.98 17.20
CA ASP A 539 2.28 2.98 17.69
C ASP A 539 1.78 3.70 18.97
N TYR A 540 0.59 3.36 19.47
CA TYR A 540 0.13 3.62 20.84
C TYR A 540 0.58 2.60 21.89
N GLY A 541 1.26 1.47 21.60
CA GLY A 541 1.53 0.51 22.68
C GLY A 541 2.45 -0.69 22.50
N SER A 542 2.91 -1.08 21.30
CA SER A 542 3.51 -2.43 21.14
C SER A 542 4.94 -2.50 20.58
N ARG A 543 5.72 -1.41 20.59
CA ARG A 543 7.20 -1.51 20.51
C ARG A 543 7.85 -1.90 21.86
N GLU A 544 7.15 -2.68 22.68
CA GLU A 544 7.58 -3.21 23.98
C GLU A 544 7.30 -4.72 24.10
N GLU A 545 7.77 -5.55 23.17
CA GLU A 545 8.04 -6.97 23.46
C GLU A 545 9.32 -7.41 22.73
N HIS A 546 10.48 -6.91 23.16
CA HIS A 546 11.80 -7.58 23.06
C HIS A 546 12.91 -6.74 23.73
N LEU A 547 12.62 -6.12 24.88
CA LEU A 547 13.65 -5.54 25.76
C LEU A 547 13.94 -6.41 27.00
N SER A 548 13.40 -7.63 27.07
CA SER A 548 13.61 -8.52 28.21
C SER A 548 14.88 -9.37 28.16
N ASP A 549 15.63 -9.43 27.03
CA ASP A 549 16.78 -10.34 26.90
C ASP A 549 18.12 -9.66 26.57
N LEU A 550 18.25 -8.35 26.76
CA LEU A 550 19.58 -7.77 26.85
C LEU A 550 20.14 -8.04 28.24
N SER A 551 21.02 -9.05 28.30
CA SER A 551 21.85 -9.31 29.48
C SER A 551 22.44 -8.00 29.98
N SER A 552 22.44 -7.82 31.29
CA SER A 552 22.80 -6.62 32.05
C SER A 552 24.23 -6.12 31.85
N SER A 553 24.97 -6.68 30.89
CA SER A 553 26.40 -6.53 30.70
C SER A 553 26.81 -5.53 29.60
N GLU A 554 25.88 -5.04 28.77
CA GLU A 554 26.20 -4.06 27.70
C GLU A 554 25.63 -2.65 27.92
N VAL A 555 24.86 -2.43 29.00
CA VAL A 555 24.43 -1.08 29.41
C VAL A 555 25.61 -0.37 30.06
N LYS A 556 26.36 0.42 29.30
CA LYS A 556 27.27 1.43 29.89
C LYS A 556 26.42 2.55 30.47
N GLU A 557 26.31 2.61 31.79
CA GLU A 557 25.76 3.76 32.52
C GLU A 557 26.46 5.05 32.07
N PHE A 558 25.76 5.89 31.30
CA PHE A 558 26.14 7.28 31.13
C PHE A 558 25.48 8.09 32.25
N ARG A 559 26.28 8.74 33.12
CA ARG A 559 25.74 9.74 34.06
C ARG A 559 25.40 11.03 33.32
N TRP A 560 24.14 11.45 33.40
CA TRP A 560 23.64 12.74 32.92
C TRP A 560 23.04 13.52 34.10
N ASP A 561 23.35 14.82 34.20
CA ASP A 561 22.75 15.70 35.21
C ASP A 561 21.65 16.58 34.59
N ILE A 562 20.45 16.56 35.19
CA ILE A 562 19.35 17.48 34.82
C ILE A 562 19.66 18.87 35.39
N CYS A 563 19.74 19.88 34.53
CA CYS A 563 19.95 21.25 34.99
C CYS A 563 18.63 21.84 35.51
N GLN A 564 18.39 21.70 36.81
CA GLN A 564 17.15 22.13 37.48
C GLN A 564 16.81 23.61 37.26
N GLU A 565 17.81 24.47 37.08
CA GLU A 565 17.64 25.92 36.82
C GLU A 565 16.94 26.22 35.48
N TRP A 566 16.79 25.23 34.60
CA TRP A 566 16.34 25.39 33.20
C TRP A 566 14.97 24.77 32.93
N LEU A 567 14.35 24.16 33.93
CA LEU A 567 13.01 23.60 33.81
C LEU A 567 11.98 24.73 33.88
N ASP A 568 10.95 24.62 33.04
CA ASP A 568 9.80 25.52 33.14
C ASP A 568 9.19 25.38 34.56
N PRO A 569 8.82 26.49 35.23
CA PRO A 569 8.23 26.42 36.56
C PRO A 569 7.00 25.50 36.58
N GLY A 570 7.01 24.48 37.43
CA GLY A 570 5.94 23.47 37.52
C GLY A 570 6.12 22.25 36.61
N LEU A 571 7.20 22.17 35.82
CA LEU A 571 7.54 20.97 35.05
C LEU A 571 8.07 19.86 35.97
N VAL A 572 7.38 18.72 35.93
CA VAL A 572 7.82 17.44 36.48
C VAL A 572 8.40 16.63 35.33
N LEU A 573 9.62 16.13 35.50
CA LEU A 573 10.37 15.41 34.48
C LEU A 573 11.09 14.23 35.12
N GLN A 574 11.03 13.09 34.45
CA GLN A 574 11.91 11.95 34.69
C GLN A 574 12.51 11.49 33.36
N ILE A 575 13.81 11.19 33.37
CA ILE A 575 14.48 10.50 32.27
C ILE A 575 14.76 9.09 32.76
N ASP A 576 14.22 8.09 32.06
CA ASP A 576 14.39 6.69 32.46
C ASP A 576 15.66 6.10 31.86
N GLN A 577 15.96 6.46 30.61
CA GLN A 577 17.06 5.86 29.86
C GLN A 577 17.70 6.83 28.87
N VAL A 578 19.02 6.73 28.75
CA VAL A 578 19.81 7.33 27.67
C VAL A 578 20.80 6.30 27.15
N TYR A 579 20.74 5.97 25.87
CA TYR A 579 21.60 4.96 25.26
C TYR A 579 22.01 5.33 23.83
N LYS A 580 22.91 4.54 23.24
CA LYS A 580 23.37 4.72 21.87
C LYS A 580 23.05 3.48 21.04
N GLU A 581 22.43 3.67 19.88
CA GLU A 581 22.03 2.59 18.97
C GLU A 581 22.34 3.01 17.53
N ASN A 582 23.02 2.15 16.76
CA ASN A 582 23.35 2.40 15.34
C ASN A 582 23.98 3.78 15.07
N GLY A 583 24.86 4.25 15.96
CA GLY A 583 25.51 5.55 15.87
C GLY A 583 24.72 6.74 16.43
N LYS A 584 23.42 6.57 16.72
CA LYS A 584 22.50 7.62 17.19
C LYS A 584 22.32 7.58 18.71
N VAL A 585 22.00 8.72 19.30
CA VAL A 585 21.70 8.88 20.73
C VAL A 585 20.19 8.82 20.93
N CYS A 586 19.74 7.97 21.86
CA CYS A 586 18.35 7.78 22.25
C CYS A 586 18.15 8.27 23.69
N ILE A 587 17.11 9.07 23.94
CA ILE A 587 16.69 9.51 25.28
C ILE A 587 15.22 9.14 25.44
N ALA A 588 14.85 8.51 26.56
CA ALA A 588 13.46 8.21 26.90
C ALA A 588 13.15 8.64 28.33
N GLY A 589 11.93 9.14 28.53
CA GLY A 589 11.50 9.70 29.80
C GLY A 589 10.00 9.99 29.82
N TRP A 590 9.54 10.72 30.82
CA TRP A 590 8.20 11.29 30.88
C TRP A 590 8.22 12.67 31.52
N ALA A 591 7.32 13.55 31.09
CA ALA A 591 7.24 14.90 31.63
C ALA A 591 5.86 15.52 31.52
N TYR A 592 5.47 16.26 32.56
CA TYR A 592 4.23 17.02 32.61
C TYR A 592 4.39 18.32 33.41
N LEU A 593 3.65 19.36 33.04
CA LEU A 593 3.45 20.59 33.79
C LEU A 593 2.31 20.40 34.80
N LYS A 594 2.58 20.68 36.08
CA LYS A 594 1.56 20.66 37.13
C LYS A 594 0.46 21.67 36.83
N GLU A 595 -0.79 21.27 37.09
CA GLU A 595 -1.98 22.15 37.00
C GLU A 595 -2.18 22.80 35.62
N GLN A 596 -1.61 22.20 34.57
CA GLN A 596 -1.76 22.64 33.18
C GLN A 596 -2.41 21.55 32.33
N ASP A 597 -3.06 21.95 31.23
CA ASP A 597 -3.43 21.01 30.18
C ASP A 597 -2.18 20.59 29.40
N ASN A 598 -1.62 19.45 29.78
CA ASN A 598 -0.38 18.92 29.21
C ASN A 598 -0.48 18.57 27.72
N PHE A 599 -1.69 18.52 27.17
CA PHE A 599 -1.93 18.31 25.75
C PHE A 599 -1.83 19.60 24.93
N ALA A 600 -1.82 20.76 25.59
CA ALA A 600 -1.66 22.05 24.93
C ALA A 600 -0.19 22.39 24.59
N TYR A 601 0.77 21.51 24.92
CA TYR A 601 2.19 21.80 24.82
C TYR A 601 2.96 20.74 24.02
N ILE A 602 3.83 21.20 23.13
CA ILE A 602 4.86 20.40 22.48
C ILE A 602 6.07 20.33 23.41
N ARG A 603 6.55 19.10 23.64
CA ARG A 603 7.77 18.85 24.39
C ARG A 603 8.98 18.84 23.46
N ARG A 604 10.05 19.49 23.89
CA ARG A 604 11.36 19.43 23.24
C ARG A 604 12.43 19.21 24.28
N ILE A 605 13.47 18.44 23.94
CA ILE A 605 14.68 18.35 24.76
C ILE A 605 15.67 19.40 24.25
N LEU A 606 16.08 20.30 25.13
CA LEU A 606 17.19 21.21 24.95
C LEU A 606 18.48 20.53 25.42
N LEU A 607 19.38 20.29 24.48
CA LEU A 607 20.73 19.78 24.70
C LEU A 607 21.69 20.95 24.78
N ARG A 608 22.68 20.87 25.67
CA ARG A 608 23.77 21.84 25.76
C ARG A 608 25.11 21.16 25.86
N ASP A 609 26.11 21.72 25.18
CA ASP A 609 27.50 21.26 25.32
C ASP A 609 28.24 22.01 26.44
N ALA A 610 29.48 21.58 26.72
CA ALA A 610 30.32 22.20 27.75
C ALA A 610 30.69 23.67 27.42
N GLN A 611 30.64 24.07 26.16
CA GLN A 611 30.95 25.39 25.63
C GLN A 611 29.73 26.33 25.64
N GLY A 612 28.57 25.79 26.02
CA GLY A 612 27.35 26.52 26.26
C GLY A 612 26.41 26.65 25.06
N LYS A 613 26.68 25.93 23.98
CA LYS A 613 25.90 25.89 22.74
C LYS A 613 24.68 25.01 22.93
N CYS A 614 23.53 25.44 22.41
CA CYS A 614 22.26 24.77 22.63
C CYS A 614 21.67 24.20 21.34
N TRP A 615 21.01 23.05 21.47
CA TRP A 615 20.20 22.42 20.42
C TRP A 615 18.86 22.00 21.01
N TRP A 616 17.79 22.14 20.24
CA TRP A 616 16.53 21.47 20.58
C TRP A 616 16.39 20.23 19.70
N VAL A 617 15.97 19.12 20.30
CA VAL A 617 15.55 17.90 19.60
C VAL A 617 14.09 17.66 19.90
N GLY A 618 13.35 17.33 18.84
CA GLY A 618 11.94 16.95 18.95
C GLY A 618 11.79 15.65 19.74
N THR A 619 10.71 15.54 20.50
CA THR A 619 10.37 14.31 21.21
C THR A 619 9.14 13.68 20.58
N ARG A 620 9.13 12.34 20.46
CA ARG A 620 7.95 11.54 20.14
C ARG A 620 7.26 11.16 21.43
N SER A 621 5.95 11.35 21.52
CA SER A 621 5.18 10.86 22.67
C SER A 621 5.23 9.33 22.74
N ARG A 622 5.18 8.79 23.95
CA ARG A 622 5.13 7.37 24.26
C ARG A 622 3.93 7.11 25.15
N TYR A 623 3.22 6.02 24.88
CA TYR A 623 2.23 5.52 25.82
C TYR A 623 2.92 4.71 26.91
N ARG A 624 2.52 4.91 28.16
CA ARG A 624 2.94 4.11 29.31
C ARG A 624 1.79 4.00 30.30
N GLY A 625 0.99 2.95 30.15
CA GLY A 625 -0.23 2.73 30.94
C GLY A 625 -0.03 2.81 32.46
N TYR A 626 1.10 2.31 32.97
CA TYR A 626 1.41 2.34 34.40
C TYR A 626 1.53 3.77 34.97
N LEU A 627 1.87 4.78 34.17
CA LEU A 627 1.98 6.16 34.64
C LEU A 627 0.62 6.74 35.04
N LYS A 628 -0.47 6.24 34.45
CA LYS A 628 -1.84 6.62 34.84
C LYS A 628 -2.19 6.16 36.25
N GLU A 629 -1.66 5.02 36.67
CA GLU A 629 -1.85 4.50 38.03
C GLU A 629 -0.97 5.23 39.05
N GLN A 630 0.23 5.66 38.62
CA GLN A 630 1.18 6.38 39.49
C GLN A 630 0.83 7.88 39.66
N PHE A 631 0.21 8.50 38.65
CA PHE A 631 -0.20 9.91 38.67
C PHE A 631 -1.67 10.07 38.23
N PRO A 632 -2.64 9.49 38.98
CA PRO A 632 -4.05 9.50 38.60
C PRO A 632 -4.65 10.92 38.52
N GLU A 633 -4.02 11.89 39.20
CA GLU A 633 -4.39 13.30 39.17
C GLU A 633 -3.99 14.03 37.88
N VAL A 634 -3.08 13.46 37.09
CA VAL A 634 -2.59 14.07 35.85
C VAL A 634 -3.37 13.48 34.67
N LYS A 635 -4.28 14.28 34.11
CA LYS A 635 -5.14 13.85 32.99
C LYS A 635 -4.29 13.36 31.82
N GLY A 636 -4.48 12.09 31.46
CA GLY A 636 -3.81 11.40 30.37
C GLY A 636 -2.29 11.31 30.50
N MET A 637 -1.80 11.14 31.73
CA MET A 637 -0.39 10.92 32.06
C MET A 637 0.24 9.76 31.30
N ASP A 638 -0.53 8.71 31.02
CA ASP A 638 -0.13 7.59 30.19
C ASP A 638 0.35 8.02 28.79
N MET A 639 -0.06 9.19 28.32
CA MET A 639 0.36 9.78 27.03
C MET A 639 1.50 10.81 27.14
N LEU A 640 2.03 11.04 28.35
CA LEU A 640 3.02 12.09 28.62
C LEU A 640 4.45 11.55 28.73
N ALA A 641 4.65 10.26 28.47
CA ALA A 641 5.98 9.72 28.22
C ALA A 641 6.49 10.18 26.85
N PHE A 642 7.81 10.14 26.65
CA PHE A 642 8.45 10.59 25.44
C PHE A 642 9.75 9.82 25.13
N SER A 643 10.15 9.87 23.87
CA SER A 643 11.49 9.48 23.44
C SER A 643 12.03 10.44 22.37
N CYS A 644 13.35 10.59 22.27
CA CYS A 644 13.99 11.26 21.15
C CYS A 644 15.17 10.44 20.65
N VAL A 645 15.40 10.47 19.34
CA VAL A 645 16.55 9.85 18.69
C VAL A 645 17.21 10.90 17.82
N PHE A 646 18.52 11.09 17.96
CA PHE A 646 19.26 12.06 17.14
C PHE A 646 20.69 11.57 16.87
N ASP A 647 21.20 11.93 15.69
CA ASP A 647 22.61 11.72 15.38
C ASP A 647 23.42 12.93 15.89
N LYS A 648 24.37 12.66 16.79
CA LYS A 648 25.27 13.67 17.33
C LYS A 648 26.12 14.32 16.23
N ALA A 649 26.56 13.56 15.23
CA ALA A 649 27.39 14.08 14.15
C ALA A 649 26.61 14.97 13.17
N ALA A 650 25.29 14.80 13.12
CA ALA A 650 24.38 15.58 12.28
C ALA A 650 23.81 16.83 12.98
N LEU A 651 24.11 17.05 14.27
CA LEU A 651 23.69 18.27 14.95
C LEU A 651 24.38 19.49 14.29
N PRO A 652 23.61 20.48 13.80
CA PRO A 652 24.18 21.62 13.10
C PRO A 652 25.08 22.44 14.04
N GLY A 653 25.76 23.45 13.48
CA GLY A 653 26.41 24.51 14.25
C GLY A 653 25.39 25.25 15.12
N GLY A 654 25.01 24.66 16.25
CA GLY A 654 24.10 25.16 17.29
C GLY A 654 24.30 26.62 17.64
N ARG A 655 23.24 27.24 18.14
CA ARG A 655 23.19 28.67 18.42
C ARG A 655 23.41 28.89 19.92
N ARG A 656 24.02 30.03 20.28
CA ARG A 656 24.09 30.48 21.67
C ARG A 656 22.72 30.89 22.17
#